data_AF-A0A943LBH8-F1
#
_entry.id   AF-A0A943LBH8-F1
#
_cell.length_a   1.000
_cell.length_b   1.000
_cell.length_c   1.000
_cell.angle_alpha   90.00
_cell.angle_beta   90.00
_cell.angle_gamma   90.00
#
_symmetry.space_group_name_H-M   'P 1'
#
loop_
_entity.id
_entity.type
_entity.pdbx_description
1 polymer ?
#
loop_
_entity_poly.entity_id
_entity_poly.type
_entity_poly.pdbx_seq_one_letter_code
_entity_poly.pdbx_strand_id
1 'polypeptide(L)'
;MLDIDKSRESRRLLIYALTIFFLVVLVLPILTLFKEAFFVNGEFVGISNFKTYFSTPSLFVAFKNSIFVSTITSVIVVFLAFIFAYAIERCNIKFKKLVNFIALLPLFIPTMTHAIALIYLFGENGLISTGFFGKLPWLAFNFPLYGKWGVIIAECIYVFPAIYMMFSVAFRVCDYRLYEAAEVLDTSKPRMFFTITLPAVKYTIVSALFSAFTMVFSDFGIPKVLGGNYSLLATDIYKQVIGQSNITMGATVGILLILPSIISFIVDRAVGKSVTSVDSSAKDYIIKEDKLRDRIVSVVVYLISAFIIIIFLTVIMAAFVEQWPYNLNITTKWFNVSTVGTTPIKIFGHSVFVSLLSAVLGTIVAILAAYITQRGIGFERLRKFIDWISITPLAIPGLVIGLSYLLFFNKPMNPLKIIYGTFIIMIFANIIHFFSMPYMTIKGSMKKIDKEYENVSETMGVPWYKVFDNVVLPLSKTAIIESFQYYFLNSMMTISALVFLFTTKTKVASVEMVATYDEGIISSTAAIAVMILATNLVVKYGIELYKNKSENAKNDREMNVYRAIQIINDEENFSKSILKDKIGISIFKVNLLIRYCINNEWICKKQVGKETHYEVTEKGFELLRQNIEAIKEDRLLISKDSKEKVKTAVILAAGERPDFNVSPAGLEIEDTTLIKESIKKLRANGIEKIIIVLGFGKEIILESLKDEKDIIFVYNNNYNLTASMESLALASKHIEEDFILIEGELFFENRALKELLEIEKRDCILLTNRSESGDEEFVQLKNDYLFKLGKDIHQFNRIDGEFVGIIKVSYKLLDLMMKEYKENINLRLNYEYILLDVSRNFRVSALNIENLIWGEIDNKEQYKYVMKIYNKSKLL
;
A
#
# COMPACT_ATOMS: atom_id res chain seq x y z
N MET A 1 -19.10 -44.61 2.82
CA MET A 1 -20.31 -44.21 3.60
C MET A 1 -19.98 -43.93 5.06
N LEU A 2 -19.39 -44.87 5.83
CA LEU A 2 -19.04 -44.68 7.25
C LEU A 2 -18.18 -43.42 7.57
N ASP A 3 -17.27 -43.02 6.68
CA ASP A 3 -16.44 -41.81 6.89
C ASP A 3 -17.20 -40.49 6.66
N ILE A 4 -18.29 -40.51 5.87
CA ILE A 4 -19.10 -39.31 5.58
C ILE A 4 -20.01 -38.99 6.76
N ASP A 5 -20.60 -40.00 7.40
CA ASP A 5 -21.43 -39.79 8.60
C ASP A 5 -20.59 -39.30 9.78
N LYS A 6 -19.39 -39.88 10.00
CA LYS A 6 -18.41 -39.38 10.98
C LYS A 6 -17.94 -37.95 10.67
N SER A 7 -17.75 -37.63 9.39
CA SER A 7 -17.42 -36.29 8.91
C SER A 7 -18.54 -35.28 9.25
N ARG A 8 -19.81 -35.67 9.13
CA ARG A 8 -20.96 -34.83 9.51
C ARG A 8 -21.10 -34.69 11.03
N GLU A 9 -20.92 -35.77 11.79
CA GLU A 9 -20.96 -35.74 13.26
C GLU A 9 -19.87 -34.84 13.85
N SER A 10 -18.64 -34.93 13.35
CA SER A 10 -17.53 -34.07 13.82
C SER A 10 -17.81 -32.57 13.59
N ARG A 11 -18.44 -32.18 12.48
CA ARG A 11 -18.88 -30.78 12.27
C ARG A 11 -19.94 -30.36 13.28
N ARG A 12 -20.88 -31.25 13.63
CA ARG A 12 -21.92 -30.96 14.64
C ARG A 12 -21.33 -30.77 16.03
N LEU A 13 -20.41 -31.66 16.43
CA LEU A 13 -19.69 -31.54 17.70
C LEU A 13 -18.93 -30.20 17.78
N LEU A 14 -18.31 -29.78 16.68
CA LEU A 14 -17.64 -28.48 16.62
C LEU A 14 -18.61 -27.30 16.81
N ILE A 15 -19.80 -27.33 16.20
CA ILE A 15 -20.84 -26.31 16.42
C ILE A 15 -21.25 -26.24 17.90
N TYR A 16 -21.48 -27.39 18.53
CA TYR A 16 -21.84 -27.44 19.95
C TYR A 16 -20.70 -26.93 20.85
N ALA A 17 -19.46 -27.34 20.57
CA ALA A 17 -18.29 -26.90 21.33
C ALA A 17 -18.10 -25.38 21.24
N LEU A 18 -18.20 -24.78 20.04
CA LEU A 18 -18.13 -23.33 19.87
C LEU A 18 -19.28 -22.60 20.55
N THR A 19 -20.50 -23.14 20.47
CA THR A 19 -21.66 -22.56 21.13
C THR A 19 -21.46 -22.54 22.66
N ILE A 20 -21.04 -23.66 23.24
CA ILE A 20 -20.77 -23.78 24.68
C ILE A 20 -19.63 -22.83 25.07
N PHE A 21 -18.57 -22.75 24.27
CA PHE A 21 -17.46 -21.83 24.51
C PHE A 21 -17.94 -20.37 24.63
N PHE A 22 -18.71 -19.86 23.65
CA PHE A 22 -19.22 -18.48 23.72
C PHE A 22 -20.22 -18.27 24.87
N LEU A 23 -21.05 -19.28 25.17
CA LEU A 23 -21.96 -19.18 26.31
C LEU A 23 -21.21 -19.02 27.63
N VAL A 24 -20.21 -19.86 27.87
CA VAL A 24 -19.44 -19.87 29.12
C VAL A 24 -18.51 -18.67 29.24
N VAL A 25 -17.83 -18.31 28.15
CA VAL A 25 -16.71 -17.36 28.19
C VAL A 25 -17.17 -15.92 27.89
N LEU A 26 -18.36 -15.73 27.31
CA LEU A 26 -18.88 -14.38 27.01
C LEU A 26 -20.28 -14.15 27.60
N VAL A 27 -21.26 -15.00 27.29
CA VAL A 27 -22.66 -14.71 27.65
C VAL A 27 -22.88 -14.76 29.17
N LEU A 28 -22.45 -15.81 29.86
CA LEU A 28 -22.65 -15.97 31.30
C LEU A 28 -21.93 -14.88 32.13
N PRO A 29 -20.68 -14.49 31.85
CA PRO A 29 -20.04 -13.35 32.50
C PRO A 29 -20.84 -12.06 32.36
N ILE A 30 -21.24 -11.71 31.14
CA ILE A 30 -21.99 -10.48 30.87
C ILE A 30 -23.35 -10.53 31.57
N LEU A 31 -24.09 -11.64 31.49
CA LEU A 31 -25.35 -11.80 32.23
C LEU A 31 -25.16 -11.64 33.75
N THR A 32 -24.02 -12.07 34.29
CA THR A 32 -23.71 -11.88 35.71
C THR A 32 -23.50 -10.41 36.05
N LEU A 33 -22.79 -9.66 35.20
CA LEU A 33 -22.67 -8.20 35.35
C LEU A 33 -24.05 -7.52 35.34
N PHE A 34 -24.92 -7.89 34.39
CA PHE A 34 -26.30 -7.39 34.35
C PHE A 34 -27.04 -7.74 35.64
N LYS A 35 -26.94 -8.97 36.14
CA LYS A 35 -27.55 -9.38 37.40
C LYS A 35 -27.08 -8.51 38.57
N GLU A 36 -25.78 -8.29 38.73
CA GLU A 36 -25.24 -7.46 39.84
C GLU A 36 -25.68 -5.98 39.75
N ALA A 37 -25.98 -5.46 38.57
CA ALA A 37 -26.42 -4.08 38.42
C ALA A 37 -27.92 -3.86 38.74
N PHE A 38 -28.75 -4.89 38.58
CA PHE A 38 -30.21 -4.81 38.78
C PHE A 38 -30.72 -5.49 40.06
N PHE A 39 -29.86 -6.24 40.75
CA PHE A 39 -30.20 -6.95 41.98
C PHE A 39 -29.30 -6.49 43.13
N VAL A 40 -29.88 -6.36 44.33
CA VAL A 40 -29.14 -6.11 45.58
C VAL A 40 -29.61 -7.15 46.59
N ASN A 41 -28.68 -7.90 47.18
CA ASN A 41 -28.98 -8.97 48.14
C ASN A 41 -30.01 -10.01 47.65
N GLY A 42 -30.10 -10.23 46.33
CA GLY A 42 -31.03 -11.18 45.72
C GLY A 42 -32.40 -10.60 45.36
N GLU A 43 -32.71 -9.37 45.77
CA GLU A 43 -33.94 -8.67 45.40
C GLU A 43 -33.74 -7.81 44.16
N PHE A 44 -34.74 -7.80 43.26
CA PHE A 44 -34.73 -6.95 42.07
C PHE A 44 -35.06 -5.51 42.43
N VAL A 45 -34.09 -4.61 42.31
CA VAL A 45 -34.22 -3.19 42.69
C VAL A 45 -34.56 -2.28 41.50
N GLY A 46 -34.85 -2.85 40.34
CA GLY A 46 -35.13 -2.09 39.11
C GLY A 46 -33.99 -1.14 38.73
N ILE A 47 -34.32 0.11 38.42
CA ILE A 47 -33.35 1.15 38.03
C ILE A 47 -32.76 1.94 39.22
N SER A 48 -32.98 1.49 40.46
CA SER A 48 -32.57 2.22 41.67
C SER A 48 -31.07 2.55 41.68
N ASN A 49 -30.21 1.60 41.31
CA ASN A 49 -28.76 1.80 41.27
C ASN A 49 -28.35 2.88 40.24
N PHE A 50 -29.05 2.97 39.11
CA PHE A 50 -28.84 4.03 38.11
C PHE A 50 -29.31 5.38 38.65
N LYS A 51 -30.44 5.42 39.37
CA LYS A 51 -30.90 6.65 40.04
C LYS A 51 -29.87 7.13 41.06
N THR A 52 -29.35 6.24 41.90
CA THR A 52 -28.27 6.53 42.85
C THR A 52 -27.02 7.05 42.16
N TYR A 53 -26.63 6.44 41.04
CA TYR A 53 -25.51 6.90 40.21
C TYR A 53 -25.68 8.35 39.76
N PHE A 54 -26.81 8.67 39.12
CA PHE A 54 -27.07 10.01 38.58
C PHE A 54 -27.37 11.06 39.67
N SER A 55 -27.82 10.64 40.85
CA SER A 55 -28.01 11.53 42.01
C SER A 55 -26.72 11.80 42.78
N THR A 56 -25.69 10.97 42.62
CA THR A 56 -24.38 11.17 43.28
C THR A 56 -23.55 12.18 42.50
N PRO A 57 -23.22 13.36 43.06
CA PRO A 57 -22.59 14.44 42.28
C PRO A 57 -21.25 14.05 41.64
N SER A 58 -20.38 13.36 42.38
CA SER A 58 -19.06 12.95 41.88
C SER A 58 -19.14 11.99 40.68
N LEU A 59 -20.04 11.01 40.74
CA LEU A 59 -20.28 10.02 39.69
C LEU A 59 -20.95 10.66 38.45
N PHE A 60 -21.92 11.55 38.67
CA PHE A 60 -22.55 12.25 37.56
C PHE A 60 -21.59 13.19 36.83
N VAL A 61 -20.69 13.86 37.57
CA VAL A 61 -19.61 14.66 36.98
C VAL A 61 -18.71 13.79 36.11
N ALA A 62 -18.31 12.61 36.56
CA ALA A 62 -17.49 11.70 35.77
C ALA A 62 -18.14 11.28 34.45
N PHE A 63 -19.46 11.04 34.47
CA PHE A 63 -20.24 10.74 33.26
C PHE A 63 -20.24 11.93 32.29
N LYS A 64 -20.55 13.15 32.76
CA LYS A 64 -20.52 14.38 31.94
C LYS A 64 -19.13 14.63 31.35
N ASN A 65 -18.09 14.50 32.16
CA ASN A 65 -16.71 14.68 31.76
C ASN A 65 -16.31 13.70 30.66
N SER A 66 -16.75 12.45 30.76
CA SER A 66 -16.47 11.40 29.76
C SER A 66 -17.16 11.67 28.44
N ILE A 67 -18.43 12.11 28.46
CA ILE A 67 -19.13 12.55 27.24
C ILE A 67 -18.40 13.73 26.60
N PHE A 68 -18.02 14.73 27.39
CA PHE A 68 -17.34 15.92 26.90
C PHE A 68 -16.00 15.58 26.24
N VAL A 69 -15.13 14.87 26.95
CA VAL A 69 -13.80 14.48 26.45
C VAL A 69 -13.92 13.60 25.21
N SER A 70 -14.83 12.61 25.21
CA SER A 70 -15.00 11.71 24.06
C SER A 70 -15.52 12.44 22.83
N THR A 71 -16.48 13.35 22.99
CA THR A 71 -17.02 14.14 21.87
C THR A 71 -15.96 15.03 21.25
N ILE A 72 -15.27 15.82 22.07
CA ILE A 72 -14.26 16.78 21.59
C ILE A 72 -13.09 16.05 20.92
N THR A 73 -12.57 15.00 21.56
CA THR A 73 -11.46 14.20 21.00
C THR A 73 -11.87 13.57 19.67
N SER A 74 -13.07 12.99 19.58
CA SER A 74 -13.53 12.34 18.34
C SER A 74 -13.58 13.29 17.16
N VAL A 75 -14.11 14.51 17.37
CA VAL A 75 -14.16 15.54 16.32
C VAL A 75 -12.76 15.94 15.88
N ILE A 76 -11.85 16.19 16.82
CA ILE A 76 -10.46 16.57 16.53
C ILE A 76 -9.75 15.45 15.75
N VAL A 77 -9.83 14.22 16.22
CA VAL A 77 -9.14 13.08 15.60
C VAL A 77 -9.69 12.79 14.23
N VAL A 78 -11.01 12.76 14.04
CA VAL A 78 -11.62 12.54 12.73
C VAL A 78 -11.16 13.60 11.74
N PHE A 79 -11.12 14.86 12.16
CA PHE A 79 -10.62 15.95 11.31
C PHE A 79 -9.14 15.78 10.94
N LEU A 80 -8.27 15.53 11.92
CA LEU A 80 -6.83 15.34 11.69
C LEU A 80 -6.55 14.10 10.83
N ALA A 81 -7.21 12.99 11.12
CA ALA A 81 -7.06 11.72 10.41
C ALA A 81 -7.60 11.83 8.97
N PHE A 82 -8.69 12.57 8.74
CA PHE A 82 -9.19 12.87 7.40
C PHE A 82 -8.15 13.63 6.59
N ILE A 83 -7.56 14.70 7.14
CA ILE A 83 -6.51 15.48 6.46
C ILE A 83 -5.31 14.58 6.16
N PHE A 84 -4.87 13.78 7.12
CA PHE A 84 -3.72 12.90 6.95
C PHE A 84 -3.96 11.79 5.93
N ALA A 85 -5.15 11.19 5.91
CA ALA A 85 -5.51 10.19 4.90
C ALA A 85 -5.65 10.83 3.51
N TYR A 86 -6.26 12.01 3.40
CA TYR A 86 -6.32 12.78 2.16
C TYR A 86 -4.91 13.11 1.63
N ALA A 87 -4.01 13.48 2.53
CA ALA A 87 -2.61 13.76 2.22
C ALA A 87 -1.88 12.55 1.61
N ILE A 88 -2.02 11.38 2.22
CA ILE A 88 -1.35 10.16 1.77
C ILE A 88 -1.93 9.65 0.45
N GLU A 89 -3.27 9.63 0.35
CA GLU A 89 -3.99 8.97 -0.76
C GLU A 89 -4.27 9.90 -1.95
N ARG A 90 -4.28 11.23 -1.78
CA ARG A 90 -4.67 12.19 -2.83
C ARG A 90 -3.63 13.25 -3.18
N CYS A 91 -2.59 13.45 -2.36
CA CYS A 91 -1.59 14.51 -2.56
C CYS A 91 -0.19 13.95 -2.91
N ASN A 92 0.66 14.73 -3.59
CA ASN A 92 2.03 14.32 -3.90
C ASN A 92 3.01 14.70 -2.78
N ILE A 93 3.05 13.89 -1.72
CA ILE A 93 3.91 14.10 -0.53
C ILE A 93 5.16 13.24 -0.61
N LYS A 94 6.31 13.78 -0.18
CA LYS A 94 7.56 13.01 -0.10
C LYS A 94 7.56 12.07 1.11
N PHE A 95 8.31 10.98 1.03
CA PHE A 95 8.47 10.01 2.14
C PHE A 95 7.17 9.38 2.67
N LYS A 96 6.13 9.19 1.82
CA LYS A 96 4.82 8.64 2.23
C LYS A 96 4.92 7.36 3.05
N LYS A 97 5.83 6.44 2.70
CA LYS A 97 6.01 5.17 3.43
C LYS A 97 6.43 5.42 4.89
N LEU A 98 7.35 6.34 5.12
CA LEU A 98 7.82 6.71 6.46
C LEU A 98 6.72 7.41 7.25
N VAL A 99 6.05 8.39 6.64
CA VAL A 99 4.92 9.11 7.25
C VAL A 99 3.79 8.16 7.63
N ASN A 100 3.43 7.22 6.74
CA ASN A 100 2.44 6.19 7.01
C ASN A 100 2.87 5.26 8.17
N PHE A 101 4.16 4.89 8.24
CA PHE A 101 4.67 4.10 9.37
C PHE A 101 4.56 4.87 10.70
N ILE A 102 4.94 6.15 10.71
CA ILE A 102 4.83 7.02 11.90
C ILE A 102 3.39 7.14 12.36
N ALA A 103 2.44 7.33 11.43
CA ALA A 103 1.02 7.44 11.74
C ALA A 103 0.48 6.20 12.48
N LEU A 104 1.02 5.01 12.18
CA LEU A 104 0.61 3.74 12.78
C LEU A 104 1.39 3.40 14.06
N LEU A 105 2.47 4.13 14.38
CA LEU A 105 3.33 3.86 15.51
C LEU A 105 2.59 3.82 16.88
N PRO A 106 1.60 4.70 17.15
CA PRO A 106 0.78 4.66 18.38
C PRO A 106 0.08 3.33 18.65
N LEU A 107 -0.16 2.50 17.62
CA LEU A 107 -0.79 1.18 17.77
C LEU A 107 0.10 0.13 18.43
N PHE A 108 1.39 0.41 18.67
CA PHE A 108 2.34 -0.58 19.22
C PHE A 108 2.63 -0.40 20.71
N ILE A 109 2.00 0.58 21.39
CA ILE A 109 2.17 0.84 22.82
C ILE A 109 0.84 0.91 23.59
N PRO A 110 0.84 0.56 24.88
CA PRO A 110 -0.33 0.77 25.75
C PRO A 110 -0.76 2.24 25.80
N THR A 111 -2.08 2.49 25.91
CA THR A 111 -2.66 3.86 25.87
C THR A 111 -2.03 4.80 26.91
N MET A 112 -1.83 4.29 28.13
CA MET A 112 -1.15 4.96 29.25
C MET A 112 0.24 5.53 28.90
N THR A 113 0.94 4.91 27.95
CA THR A 113 2.28 5.35 27.50
C THR A 113 2.24 6.74 26.89
N HIS A 114 1.19 7.06 26.12
CA HIS A 114 1.02 8.38 25.51
C HIS A 114 0.89 9.48 26.58
N ALA A 115 0.16 9.17 27.64
CA ALA A 115 0.01 10.06 28.78
C ALA A 115 1.35 10.29 29.52
N ILE A 116 2.12 9.23 29.75
CA ILE A 116 3.45 9.32 30.38
C ILE A 116 4.41 10.15 29.53
N ALA A 117 4.39 9.97 28.20
CA ALA A 117 5.17 10.78 27.28
C ALA A 117 4.86 12.28 27.43
N LEU A 118 3.58 12.62 27.55
CA LEU A 118 3.16 14.00 27.76
C LEU A 118 3.59 14.53 29.12
N ILE A 119 3.64 13.72 30.19
CA ILE A 119 4.19 14.14 31.48
C ILE A 119 5.66 14.57 31.32
N TYR A 120 6.47 13.77 30.61
CA TYR A 120 7.87 14.11 30.36
C TYR A 120 8.07 15.28 29.39
N LEU A 121 7.08 15.62 28.57
CA LEU A 121 7.13 16.78 27.67
C LEU A 121 6.61 18.05 28.31
N PHE A 122 5.40 18.01 28.87
CA PHE A 122 4.60 19.16 29.29
C PHE A 122 4.28 19.17 30.80
N GLY A 123 4.73 18.19 31.58
CA GLY A 123 4.64 18.25 33.04
C GLY A 123 5.47 19.38 33.63
N GLU A 124 5.40 19.61 34.94
CA GLU A 124 6.10 20.74 35.60
C GLU A 124 7.61 20.77 35.29
N ASN A 125 8.24 19.60 35.25
CA ASN A 125 9.65 19.41 34.91
C ASN A 125 9.85 18.81 33.49
N GLY A 126 8.90 19.05 32.58
CA GLY A 126 8.92 18.50 31.22
C GLY A 126 9.95 19.15 30.30
N LEU A 127 10.33 18.45 29.22
CA LEU A 127 11.23 18.97 28.18
C LEU A 127 10.77 20.32 27.64
N ILE A 128 9.50 20.42 27.24
CA ILE A 128 8.94 21.62 26.63
C ILE A 128 8.61 22.65 27.72
N SER A 129 8.09 22.23 28.87
CA SER A 129 7.79 23.15 29.98
C SER A 129 9.00 23.92 30.49
N THR A 130 10.18 23.28 30.49
CA THR A 130 11.44 23.88 30.96
C THR A 130 12.28 24.51 29.85
N GLY A 131 11.81 24.51 28.60
CA GLY A 131 12.61 24.98 27.47
C GLY A 131 13.88 24.15 27.25
N PHE A 132 13.73 22.82 27.16
CA PHE A 132 14.79 21.83 27.00
C PHE A 132 15.82 21.87 28.13
N PHE A 133 15.34 21.73 29.37
CA PHE A 133 16.16 21.81 30.59
C PHE A 133 16.89 23.15 30.73
N GLY A 134 16.21 24.25 30.38
CA GLY A 134 16.76 25.60 30.43
C GLY A 134 17.75 25.95 29.31
N LYS A 135 18.03 25.05 28.37
CA LYS A 135 18.92 25.34 27.23
C LYS A 135 18.30 26.27 26.19
N LEU A 136 16.98 26.21 26.03
CA LEU A 136 16.19 27.02 25.09
C LEU A 136 14.99 27.66 25.82
N PRO A 137 15.20 28.62 26.73
CA PRO A 137 14.13 29.18 27.58
C PRO A 137 12.99 29.84 26.79
N TRP A 138 13.25 30.37 25.59
CA TRP A 138 12.24 30.98 24.74
C TRP A 138 11.23 29.98 24.13
N LEU A 139 11.53 28.68 24.20
CA LEU A 139 10.61 27.61 23.84
C LEU A 139 9.86 27.04 25.05
N ALA A 140 10.11 27.55 26.25
CA ALA A 140 9.42 27.11 27.46
C ALA A 140 7.92 27.42 27.36
N PHE A 141 7.08 26.39 27.51
CA PHE A 141 5.64 26.52 27.42
C PHE A 141 4.96 25.73 28.55
N ASN A 142 4.37 26.45 29.51
CA ASN A 142 3.65 25.84 30.61
C ASN A 142 2.20 25.55 30.20
N PHE A 143 1.80 24.29 30.26
CA PHE A 143 0.49 23.81 29.84
C PHE A 143 -0.20 23.08 31.00
N PRO A 144 -1.49 23.34 31.28
CA PRO A 144 -2.24 22.62 32.31
C PRO A 144 -2.51 21.18 31.85
N LEU A 145 -1.50 20.33 31.99
CA LEU A 145 -1.49 18.97 31.47
C LEU A 145 -2.49 18.07 32.20
N TYR A 146 -2.54 18.12 33.52
CA TYR A 146 -3.46 17.31 34.29
C TYR A 146 -4.90 17.85 34.18
N GLY A 147 -5.84 16.96 33.87
CA GLY A 147 -7.25 17.25 33.66
C GLY A 147 -7.68 17.07 32.20
N LYS A 148 -8.75 17.78 31.81
CA LYS A 148 -9.42 17.56 30.52
C LYS A 148 -8.52 17.70 29.29
N TRP A 149 -7.58 18.67 29.30
CA TRP A 149 -6.82 19.00 28.10
C TRP A 149 -5.69 18.01 27.82
N GLY A 150 -4.92 17.59 28.83
CA GLY A 150 -3.93 16.53 28.61
C GLY A 150 -4.56 15.19 28.25
N VAL A 151 -5.72 14.86 28.84
CA VAL A 151 -6.48 13.67 28.43
C VAL A 151 -6.87 13.78 26.95
N ILE A 152 -7.49 14.89 26.51
CA ILE A 152 -7.86 15.07 25.08
C ILE A 152 -6.66 14.92 24.15
N ILE A 153 -5.50 15.50 24.47
CA ILE A 153 -4.30 15.42 23.61
C ILE A 153 -3.77 13.99 23.55
N ALA A 154 -3.65 13.30 24.68
CA ALA A 154 -3.17 11.92 24.71
C ALA A 154 -4.14 10.98 23.97
N GLU A 155 -5.44 11.14 24.17
CA GLU A 155 -6.48 10.37 23.49
C GLU A 155 -6.44 10.62 21.98
N CYS A 156 -6.14 11.85 21.55
CA CYS A 156 -5.95 12.14 20.13
C CYS A 156 -4.84 11.27 19.53
N ILE A 157 -3.70 11.14 20.20
CA ILE A 157 -2.57 10.33 19.70
C ILE A 157 -2.94 8.84 19.64
N TYR A 158 -3.62 8.34 20.67
CA TYR A 158 -4.04 6.95 20.75
C TYR A 158 -5.05 6.58 19.65
N VAL A 159 -6.09 7.39 19.45
CA VAL A 159 -7.20 7.07 18.53
C VAL A 159 -6.87 7.39 17.07
N PHE A 160 -5.95 8.34 16.83
CA PHE A 160 -5.53 8.75 15.51
C PHE A 160 -5.22 7.63 14.50
N PRO A 161 -4.35 6.64 14.78
CA PRO A 161 -4.02 5.59 13.81
C PRO A 161 -5.22 4.78 13.33
N ALA A 162 -6.13 4.43 14.25
CA ALA A 162 -7.29 3.60 13.93
C ALA A 162 -8.23 4.35 12.98
N ILE A 163 -8.48 5.63 13.26
CA ILE A 163 -9.34 6.48 12.42
C ILE A 163 -8.67 6.83 11.10
N TYR A 164 -7.36 7.07 11.10
CA TYR A 164 -6.57 7.24 9.89
C TYR A 164 -6.70 6.03 8.95
N MET A 165 -6.60 4.80 9.46
CA MET A 165 -6.77 3.59 8.67
C MET A 165 -8.16 3.50 8.02
N MET A 166 -9.22 3.86 8.77
CA MET A 166 -10.58 3.88 8.22
C MET A 166 -10.70 4.82 7.01
N PHE A 167 -10.14 6.03 7.10
CA PHE A 167 -10.15 6.97 5.99
C PHE A 167 -9.24 6.56 4.83
N SER A 168 -8.06 6.02 5.11
CA SER A 168 -7.14 5.52 4.08
C SER A 168 -7.81 4.44 3.21
N VAL A 169 -8.50 3.48 3.83
CA VAL A 169 -9.29 2.47 3.11
C VAL A 169 -10.40 3.12 2.29
N ALA A 170 -11.16 4.04 2.87
CA ALA A 170 -12.26 4.71 2.17
C ALA A 170 -11.79 5.50 0.94
N PHE A 171 -10.66 6.20 1.02
CA PHE A 171 -10.13 6.93 -0.12
C PHE A 171 -9.62 6.02 -1.24
N ARG A 172 -9.02 4.86 -0.91
CA ARG A 172 -8.55 3.88 -1.92
C ARG A 172 -9.69 3.25 -2.71
N VAL A 173 -10.84 3.05 -2.07
CA VAL A 173 -12.01 2.40 -2.70
C VAL A 173 -12.81 3.36 -3.60
N CYS A 174 -12.59 4.67 -3.51
CA CYS A 174 -13.30 5.63 -4.36
C CYS A 174 -12.82 5.55 -5.82
N ASP A 175 -13.77 5.40 -6.75
CA ASP A 175 -13.52 5.30 -8.19
C ASP A 175 -12.97 6.60 -8.79
N TYR A 176 -11.82 6.50 -9.46
CA TYR A 176 -11.19 7.63 -10.13
C TYR A 176 -12.00 8.19 -11.31
N ARG A 177 -12.86 7.39 -11.95
CA ARG A 177 -13.66 7.82 -13.13
C ARG A 177 -14.53 9.06 -12.85
N LEU A 178 -15.00 9.22 -11.61
CA LEU A 178 -15.77 10.40 -11.20
C LEU A 178 -14.94 11.69 -11.27
N TYR A 179 -13.64 11.60 -10.98
CA TYR A 179 -12.72 12.74 -11.07
C TYR A 179 -12.39 13.06 -12.53
N GLU A 180 -12.15 12.06 -13.38
CA GLU A 180 -11.96 12.26 -14.83
C GLU A 180 -13.18 12.94 -15.45
N ALA A 181 -14.39 12.48 -15.13
CA ALA A 181 -15.63 13.09 -15.61
C ALA A 181 -15.80 14.55 -15.11
N ALA A 182 -15.45 14.83 -13.85
CA ALA A 182 -15.54 16.17 -13.30
C ALA A 182 -14.57 17.15 -13.95
N GLU A 183 -13.37 16.68 -14.32
CA GLU A 183 -12.38 17.46 -15.04
C GLU A 183 -12.81 17.75 -16.49
N VAL A 184 -13.40 16.77 -17.18
CA VAL A 184 -14.00 16.99 -18.52
C VAL A 184 -15.12 18.04 -18.46
N LEU A 185 -15.88 18.06 -17.36
CA LEU A 185 -16.93 19.06 -17.10
C LEU A 185 -16.38 20.40 -16.57
N ASP A 186 -15.07 20.60 -16.56
CA ASP A 186 -14.37 21.80 -16.04
C ASP A 186 -14.82 22.18 -14.61
N THR A 187 -15.03 21.17 -13.77
CA THR A 187 -15.46 21.37 -12.39
C THR A 187 -14.29 21.85 -11.53
N SER A 188 -14.46 23.00 -10.84
CA SER A 188 -13.44 23.54 -9.95
C SER A 188 -13.06 22.59 -8.80
N LYS A 189 -11.80 22.61 -8.36
CA LYS A 189 -11.27 21.74 -7.28
C LYS A 189 -12.08 21.78 -5.97
N PRO A 190 -12.52 22.95 -5.46
CA PRO A 190 -13.35 23.00 -4.27
C PRO A 190 -14.71 22.32 -4.50
N ARG A 191 -15.32 22.53 -5.68
CA ARG A 191 -16.58 21.88 -6.02
C ARG A 191 -16.39 20.36 -6.09
N MET A 192 -15.36 19.86 -6.77
CA MET A 192 -15.02 18.44 -6.79
C MET A 192 -14.86 17.84 -5.39
N PHE A 193 -14.22 18.56 -4.47
CA PHE A 193 -14.08 18.11 -3.09
C PHE A 193 -15.44 17.94 -2.40
N PHE A 194 -16.34 18.92 -2.50
CA PHE A 194 -17.65 18.88 -1.83
C PHE A 194 -18.69 18.00 -2.54
N THR A 195 -18.56 17.74 -3.84
CA THR A 195 -19.54 16.95 -4.61
C THR A 195 -19.11 15.51 -4.85
N ILE A 196 -17.82 15.20 -4.84
CA ILE A 196 -17.28 13.86 -5.13
C ILE A 196 -16.54 13.32 -3.91
N THR A 197 -15.47 14.00 -3.47
CA THR A 197 -14.58 13.47 -2.44
C THR A 197 -15.27 13.31 -1.08
N LEU A 198 -15.90 14.36 -0.57
CA LEU A 198 -16.54 14.36 0.74
C LEU A 198 -17.80 13.46 0.78
N PRO A 199 -18.70 13.50 -0.23
CA PRO A 199 -19.84 12.59 -0.28
C PRO A 199 -19.44 11.11 -0.39
N ALA A 200 -18.32 10.79 -1.05
CA ALA A 200 -17.84 9.42 -1.17
C ALA A 200 -17.42 8.81 0.18
N VAL A 201 -16.93 9.63 1.12
CA VAL A 201 -16.47 9.18 2.44
C VAL A 201 -17.41 9.57 3.58
N LYS A 202 -18.58 10.15 3.31
CA LYS A 202 -19.52 10.65 4.34
C LYS A 202 -19.94 9.57 5.35
N TYR A 203 -20.09 8.35 4.88
CA TYR A 203 -20.43 7.18 5.70
C TYR A 203 -19.26 6.77 6.59
N THR A 204 -18.04 6.82 6.05
CA THR A 204 -16.81 6.63 6.83
C THR A 204 -16.66 7.69 7.91
N ILE A 205 -17.01 8.96 7.65
CA ILE A 205 -16.98 10.03 8.66
C ILE A 205 -17.89 9.68 9.84
N VAL A 206 -19.13 9.25 9.58
CA VAL A 206 -20.08 8.86 10.64
C VAL A 206 -19.53 7.68 11.44
N SER A 207 -19.12 6.60 10.77
CA SER A 207 -18.53 5.43 11.44
C SER A 207 -17.27 5.77 12.24
N ALA A 208 -16.41 6.63 11.70
CA ALA A 208 -15.19 7.08 12.36
C ALA A 208 -15.47 7.91 13.61
N LEU A 209 -16.48 8.81 13.59
CA LEU A 209 -16.87 9.60 14.75
C LEU A 209 -17.36 8.71 15.90
N PHE A 210 -18.23 7.74 15.61
CA PHE A 210 -18.74 6.81 16.62
C PHE A 210 -17.67 5.84 17.12
N SER A 211 -16.80 5.35 16.23
CA SER A 211 -15.65 4.51 16.60
C SER A 211 -14.68 5.26 17.51
N ALA A 212 -14.30 6.48 17.14
CA ALA A 212 -13.45 7.34 17.96
C ALA A 212 -14.09 7.62 19.32
N PHE A 213 -15.38 7.94 19.34
CA PHE A 213 -16.12 8.20 20.58
C PHE A 213 -16.07 7.01 21.52
N THR A 214 -16.36 5.81 21.01
CA THR A 214 -16.34 4.58 21.81
C THR A 214 -14.93 4.28 22.34
N MET A 215 -13.89 4.46 21.53
CA MET A 215 -12.51 4.23 21.96
C MET A 215 -12.10 5.16 23.12
N VAL A 216 -12.41 6.47 23.02
CA VAL A 216 -12.09 7.45 24.08
C VAL A 216 -12.97 7.25 25.32
N PHE A 217 -14.27 6.99 25.12
CA PHE A 217 -15.22 6.84 26.23
C PHE A 217 -14.91 5.64 27.12
N SER A 218 -14.27 4.62 26.55
CA SER A 218 -13.92 3.39 27.24
C SER A 218 -12.44 3.26 27.62
N ASP A 219 -11.58 4.21 27.23
CA ASP A 219 -10.16 4.15 27.61
C ASP A 219 -10.00 4.34 29.12
N PHE A 220 -9.09 3.56 29.67
CA PHE A 220 -8.74 3.60 31.08
C PHE A 220 -7.34 4.20 31.29
N GLY A 221 -6.40 3.88 30.41
CA GLY A 221 -4.98 4.12 30.65
C GLY A 221 -4.62 5.60 30.68
N ILE A 222 -5.12 6.38 29.72
CA ILE A 222 -4.85 7.82 29.64
C ILE A 222 -5.56 8.58 30.77
N PRO A 223 -6.89 8.40 31.00
CA PRO A 223 -7.59 8.96 32.14
C PRO A 223 -6.95 8.66 33.49
N LYS A 224 -6.43 7.44 33.70
CA LYS A 224 -5.77 7.05 34.95
C LYS A 224 -4.52 7.89 35.24
N VAL A 225 -3.76 8.28 34.22
CA VAL A 225 -2.52 9.05 34.36
C VAL A 225 -2.78 10.56 34.38
N LEU A 226 -3.48 11.07 33.37
CA LEU A 226 -3.63 12.52 33.19
C LEU A 226 -4.93 13.07 33.77
N GLY A 227 -5.89 12.24 34.18
CA GLY A 227 -7.15 12.71 34.71
C GLY A 227 -6.99 13.57 35.97
N GLY A 228 -6.06 13.20 36.87
CA GLY A 228 -5.86 13.91 38.14
C GLY A 228 -7.18 14.04 38.92
N ASN A 229 -7.58 15.28 39.24
CA ASN A 229 -8.86 15.58 39.90
C ASN A 229 -10.07 15.59 38.94
N TYR A 230 -9.85 15.45 37.63
CA TYR A 230 -10.90 15.39 36.63
C TYR A 230 -11.36 13.95 36.46
N SER A 231 -12.39 13.55 37.22
CA SER A 231 -12.93 12.18 37.18
C SER A 231 -13.52 11.83 35.81
N LEU A 232 -13.23 10.62 35.34
CA LEU A 232 -13.82 10.00 34.14
C LEU A 232 -14.42 8.64 34.48
N LEU A 233 -15.42 8.23 33.71
CA LEU A 233 -16.28 7.06 33.96
C LEU A 233 -15.48 5.75 34.02
N ALA A 234 -14.52 5.58 33.11
CA ALA A 234 -13.65 4.40 33.07
C ALA A 234 -12.78 4.27 34.35
N THR A 235 -12.25 5.39 34.85
CA THR A 235 -11.48 5.40 36.11
C THR A 235 -12.36 5.19 37.33
N ASP A 236 -13.62 5.60 37.27
CA ASP A 236 -14.57 5.41 38.37
C ASP A 236 -14.92 3.94 38.58
N ILE A 237 -15.02 3.11 37.52
CA ILE A 237 -15.17 1.65 37.70
C ILE A 237 -14.06 1.10 38.57
N TYR A 238 -12.81 1.46 38.25
CA TYR A 238 -11.65 1.00 39.00
C TYR A 238 -11.71 1.49 40.46
N LYS A 239 -12.03 2.77 40.70
CA LYS A 239 -12.19 3.32 42.04
C LYS A 239 -13.32 2.64 42.83
N GLN A 240 -14.46 2.38 42.20
CA GLN A 240 -15.60 1.73 42.85
C GLN A 240 -15.29 0.27 43.22
N VAL A 241 -14.73 -0.49 42.28
CA VAL A 241 -14.50 -1.93 42.47
C VAL A 241 -13.26 -2.21 43.33
N ILE A 242 -12.12 -1.61 42.99
CA ILE A 242 -10.85 -1.88 43.69
C ILE A 242 -10.69 -0.96 44.91
N GLY A 243 -11.01 0.33 44.76
CA GLY A 243 -10.82 1.31 45.83
C GLY A 243 -11.87 1.22 46.94
N GLN A 244 -13.15 1.05 46.58
CA GLN A 244 -14.28 1.10 47.52
C GLN A 244 -14.96 -0.25 47.76
N SER A 245 -14.54 -1.31 47.06
CA SER A 245 -15.20 -2.64 47.08
C SER A 245 -16.71 -2.59 46.77
N ASN A 246 -17.17 -1.54 46.09
CA ASN A 246 -18.56 -1.34 45.71
C ASN A 246 -18.84 -1.98 44.35
N ILE A 247 -19.00 -3.30 44.40
CA ILE A 247 -19.20 -4.15 43.22
C ILE A 247 -20.49 -3.79 42.47
N THR A 248 -21.59 -3.55 43.18
CA THR A 248 -22.89 -3.20 42.59
C THR A 248 -22.80 -1.92 41.78
N MET A 249 -22.23 -0.85 42.34
CA MET A 249 -22.03 0.40 41.60
C MET A 249 -21.04 0.22 40.46
N GLY A 250 -19.97 -0.56 40.64
CA GLY A 250 -19.06 -0.93 39.55
C GLY A 250 -19.78 -1.59 38.37
N ALA A 251 -20.70 -2.52 38.63
CA ALA A 251 -21.51 -3.18 37.60
C ALA A 251 -22.47 -2.20 36.91
N THR A 252 -23.11 -1.30 37.65
CA THR A 252 -23.96 -0.23 37.09
C THR A 252 -23.16 0.66 36.12
N VAL A 253 -21.97 1.10 36.52
CA VAL A 253 -21.08 1.89 35.65
C VAL A 253 -20.59 1.09 34.44
N GLY A 254 -20.31 -0.21 34.63
CA GLY A 254 -19.97 -1.12 33.55
C GLY A 254 -21.04 -1.19 32.46
N ILE A 255 -22.32 -1.22 32.82
CA ILE A 255 -23.43 -1.17 31.86
C ILE A 255 -23.48 0.19 31.14
N LEU A 256 -23.25 1.30 31.86
CA LEU A 256 -23.19 2.63 31.23
C LEU A 256 -22.06 2.73 30.19
N LEU A 257 -20.92 2.05 30.39
CA LEU A 257 -19.84 1.98 29.40
C LEU A 257 -20.21 1.17 28.14
N ILE A 258 -21.09 0.17 28.25
CA ILE A 258 -21.54 -0.61 27.08
C ILE A 258 -22.40 0.27 26.14
N LEU A 259 -23.17 1.22 26.68
CA LEU A 259 -24.18 1.95 25.91
C LEU A 259 -23.63 2.63 24.63
N PRO A 260 -22.54 3.43 24.66
CA PRO A 260 -22.02 4.03 23.44
C PRO A 260 -21.50 3.01 22.44
N SER A 261 -20.93 1.91 22.92
CA SER A 261 -20.40 0.83 22.08
C SER A 261 -21.53 0.12 21.31
N ILE A 262 -22.69 -0.08 21.95
CA ILE A 262 -23.90 -0.59 21.27
C ILE A 262 -24.40 0.41 20.22
N ILE A 263 -24.45 1.71 20.54
CA ILE A 263 -24.88 2.74 19.60
C ILE A 263 -23.96 2.75 18.37
N SER A 264 -22.64 2.81 18.58
CA SER A 264 -21.65 2.77 17.51
C SER A 264 -21.80 1.51 16.65
N PHE A 265 -21.99 0.35 17.27
CA PHE A 265 -22.23 -0.91 16.55
C PHE A 265 -23.50 -0.88 15.68
N ILE A 266 -24.61 -0.32 16.19
CA ILE A 266 -25.85 -0.18 15.42
C ILE A 266 -25.64 0.77 14.24
N VAL A 267 -24.97 1.90 14.47
CA VAL A 267 -24.66 2.90 13.42
C VAL A 267 -23.80 2.26 12.34
N ASP A 268 -22.71 1.59 12.70
CA ASP A 268 -21.83 0.91 11.75
C ASP A 268 -22.59 -0.15 10.93
N ARG A 269 -23.52 -0.88 11.56
CA ARG A 269 -24.34 -1.87 10.86
C ARG A 269 -25.32 -1.23 9.88
N ALA A 270 -25.89 -0.08 10.23
CA ALA A 270 -26.81 0.66 9.36
C ALA A 270 -26.08 1.28 8.16
N VAL A 271 -24.89 1.83 8.41
CA VAL A 271 -24.06 2.51 7.41
C VAL A 271 -23.33 1.52 6.48
N GLY A 272 -22.89 0.38 7.00
CA GLY A 272 -22.07 -0.60 6.28
C GLY A 272 -22.72 -1.20 5.03
N LYS A 273 -24.06 -1.14 4.89
CA LYS A 273 -24.74 -1.57 3.64
C LYS A 273 -24.48 -0.66 2.45
N SER A 274 -24.15 0.61 2.70
CA SER A 274 -23.94 1.63 1.67
C SER A 274 -22.48 1.81 1.25
N VAL A 275 -21.53 1.27 2.03
CA VAL A 275 -20.08 1.32 1.76
C VAL A 275 -19.60 0.07 1.00
N THR A 276 -20.39 -1.01 0.98
CA THR A 276 -20.01 -2.33 0.46
C THR A 276 -20.17 -2.54 -1.05
N SER A 277 -20.47 -1.52 -1.85
CA SER A 277 -20.23 -1.59 -3.30
C SER A 277 -18.76 -1.30 -3.59
N VAL A 278 -17.87 -2.15 -3.07
CA VAL A 278 -16.50 -2.26 -3.58
C VAL A 278 -16.64 -2.86 -4.95
N ASP A 279 -16.84 -2.01 -5.94
CA ASP A 279 -16.81 -2.43 -7.32
C ASP A 279 -15.37 -2.83 -7.61
N SER A 280 -15.12 -4.12 -7.85
CA SER A 280 -13.80 -4.61 -8.22
C SER A 280 -13.28 -3.98 -9.54
N SER A 281 -14.12 -3.19 -10.21
CA SER A 281 -13.81 -2.38 -11.39
C SER A 281 -13.44 -0.91 -11.10
N ALA A 282 -13.42 -0.48 -9.84
CA ALA A 282 -13.03 0.90 -9.49
C ALA A 282 -11.57 1.16 -9.90
N LYS A 283 -11.33 2.23 -10.65
CA LYS A 283 -10.00 2.62 -11.13
C LYS A 283 -9.23 3.31 -10.00
N ASP A 284 -7.97 2.92 -9.81
CA ASP A 284 -7.07 3.55 -8.83
C ASP A 284 -6.92 5.05 -9.11
N TYR A 285 -6.83 5.84 -8.04
CA TYR A 285 -6.71 7.29 -8.15
C TYR A 285 -5.32 7.72 -8.61
N ILE A 286 -5.28 8.53 -9.67
CA ILE A 286 -4.03 9.13 -10.17
C ILE A 286 -3.79 10.45 -9.43
N ILE A 287 -2.68 10.52 -8.71
CA ILE A 287 -2.29 11.70 -7.94
C ILE A 287 -1.77 12.78 -8.89
N LYS A 288 -2.56 13.84 -9.08
CA LYS A 288 -2.14 15.04 -9.82
C LYS A 288 -1.39 16.01 -8.93
N GLU A 289 -0.33 16.61 -9.45
CA GLU A 289 0.47 17.59 -8.70
C GLU A 289 -0.27 18.92 -8.53
N ASP A 290 -0.27 19.44 -7.31
CA ASP A 290 -0.72 20.80 -7.01
C ASP A 290 0.21 21.41 -5.96
N LYS A 291 1.11 22.29 -6.40
CA LYS A 291 2.20 22.81 -5.57
C LYS A 291 1.72 23.50 -4.30
N LEU A 292 0.57 24.19 -4.32
CA LEU A 292 0.06 24.91 -3.15
C LEU A 292 -0.62 23.94 -2.18
N ARG A 293 -1.55 23.12 -2.68
CA ARG A 293 -2.23 22.08 -1.90
C ARG A 293 -1.22 21.14 -1.25
N ASP A 294 -0.30 20.61 -2.05
CA ASP A 294 0.67 19.61 -1.62
C ASP A 294 1.62 20.18 -0.57
N ARG A 295 2.03 21.45 -0.69
CA ARG A 295 2.87 22.11 0.33
C ARG A 295 2.12 22.29 1.65
N ILE A 296 0.91 22.83 1.62
CA ILE A 296 0.10 23.07 2.84
C ILE A 296 -0.17 21.74 3.55
N VAL A 297 -0.66 20.75 2.81
CA VAL A 297 -1.01 19.44 3.37
C VAL A 297 0.24 18.69 3.86
N SER A 298 1.37 18.79 3.15
CA SER A 298 2.64 18.21 3.61
C SER A 298 3.09 18.81 4.94
N VAL A 299 3.02 20.13 5.11
CA VAL A 299 3.41 20.80 6.37
C VAL A 299 2.56 20.28 7.54
N VAL A 300 1.24 20.21 7.37
CA VAL A 300 0.34 19.69 8.41
C VAL A 300 0.68 18.24 8.78
N VAL A 301 0.87 17.39 7.77
CA VAL A 301 1.19 15.97 7.99
C VAL A 301 2.56 15.78 8.64
N TYR A 302 3.56 16.58 8.26
CA TYR A 302 4.88 16.52 8.89
C TYR A 302 4.86 17.03 10.33
N LEU A 303 4.06 18.04 10.66
CA LEU A 303 3.88 18.49 12.04
C LEU A 303 3.24 17.41 12.92
N ILE A 304 2.18 16.75 12.43
CA ILE A 304 1.55 15.62 13.14
C ILE A 304 2.56 14.48 13.33
N SER A 305 3.30 14.13 12.27
CA SER A 305 4.31 13.07 12.30
C SER A 305 5.45 13.40 13.27
N ALA A 306 5.93 14.65 13.26
CA ALA A 306 6.97 15.11 14.17
C ALA A 306 6.50 15.05 15.63
N PHE A 307 5.26 15.45 15.91
CA PHE A 307 4.69 15.36 17.24
C PHE A 307 4.62 13.91 17.74
N ILE A 308 4.16 12.98 16.89
CA ILE A 308 4.18 11.53 17.21
C ILE A 308 5.61 11.08 17.49
N ILE A 309 6.58 11.40 16.64
CA ILE A 309 7.98 11.00 16.85
C ILE A 309 8.51 11.51 18.21
N ILE A 310 8.25 12.78 18.55
CA ILE A 310 8.71 13.39 19.81
C ILE A 310 8.15 12.63 21.03
N ILE A 311 6.89 12.22 20.99
CA ILE A 311 6.25 11.40 22.03
C ILE A 311 7.02 10.10 22.25
N PHE A 312 7.32 9.37 21.17
CA PHE A 312 8.03 8.11 21.24
C PHE A 312 9.49 8.27 21.69
N LEU A 313 10.20 9.26 21.15
CA LEU A 313 11.58 9.56 21.55
C LEU A 313 11.66 9.92 23.04
N THR A 314 10.69 10.66 23.56
CA THR A 314 10.68 11.07 24.97
C THR A 314 10.48 9.88 25.90
N VAL A 315 9.58 8.96 25.57
CA VAL A 315 9.37 7.74 26.38
C VAL A 315 10.61 6.85 26.34
N ILE A 316 11.23 6.70 25.17
CA ILE A 316 12.48 5.96 25.04
C ILE A 316 13.55 6.61 25.91
N MET A 317 13.75 7.92 25.82
CA MET A 317 14.71 8.64 26.65
C MET A 317 14.42 8.46 28.15
N ALA A 318 13.17 8.61 28.57
CA ALA A 318 12.75 8.49 29.96
C ALA A 318 13.03 7.09 30.55
N ALA A 319 12.98 6.03 29.74
CA ALA A 319 13.33 4.68 30.17
C ALA A 319 14.83 4.49 30.48
N PHE A 320 15.69 5.33 29.90
CA PHE A 320 17.15 5.23 30.02
C PHE A 320 17.77 6.32 30.89
N VAL A 321 16.99 7.15 31.58
CA VAL A 321 17.50 8.27 32.39
C VAL A 321 17.51 7.92 33.89
N GLU A 322 18.58 8.24 34.61
CA GLU A 322 18.70 7.95 36.05
C GLU A 322 17.68 8.66 36.92
N GLN A 323 17.52 9.97 36.76
CA GLN A 323 16.59 10.78 37.53
C GLN A 323 16.18 12.03 36.75
N TRP A 324 14.98 12.01 36.19
CA TRP A 324 14.45 13.15 35.45
C TRP A 324 13.98 14.28 36.40
N PRO A 325 14.28 15.57 36.15
CA PRO A 325 15.14 16.14 35.10
C PRO A 325 16.62 16.32 35.54
N TYR A 326 16.96 15.96 36.77
CA TYR A 326 18.20 16.38 37.45
C TYR A 326 19.47 15.63 37.01
N ASN A 327 19.35 14.34 36.70
CA ASN A 327 20.46 13.48 36.27
C ASN A 327 20.03 12.66 35.06
N LEU A 328 20.47 13.11 33.89
CA LEU A 328 20.16 12.52 32.58
C LEU A 328 21.18 11.48 32.11
N ASN A 329 22.01 10.95 33.01
CA ASN A 329 22.94 9.87 32.67
C ASN A 329 22.18 8.63 32.20
N ILE A 330 22.77 7.95 31.22
CA ILE A 330 22.20 6.73 30.63
C ILE A 330 22.30 5.59 31.64
N THR A 331 21.17 4.96 31.93
CA THR A 331 21.07 3.82 32.84
C THR A 331 20.12 2.76 32.29
N THR A 332 20.33 1.51 32.71
CA THR A 332 19.41 0.40 32.46
C THR A 332 18.74 -0.10 33.75
N LYS A 333 18.92 0.62 34.87
CA LYS A 333 18.41 0.18 36.18
C LYS A 333 16.92 -0.11 36.17
N TRP A 334 16.13 0.73 35.50
CA TRP A 334 14.67 0.67 35.48
C TRP A 334 14.10 -0.59 34.83
N PHE A 335 14.88 -1.31 34.02
CA PHE A 335 14.48 -2.60 33.45
C PHE A 335 14.55 -3.76 34.47
N ASN A 336 15.26 -3.56 35.59
CA ASN A 336 15.54 -4.58 36.61
C ASN A 336 14.99 -4.23 38.00
N VAL A 337 14.47 -3.02 38.23
CA VAL A 337 13.91 -2.61 39.54
C VAL A 337 12.71 -3.49 39.90
N SER A 338 12.86 -4.31 40.93
CA SER A 338 11.79 -5.19 41.40
C SER A 338 10.78 -4.44 42.24
N THR A 339 9.52 -4.50 41.84
CA THR A 339 8.35 -4.05 42.59
C THR A 339 7.61 -5.29 43.12
N VAL A 340 7.38 -5.33 44.44
CA VAL A 340 6.70 -6.45 45.13
C VAL A 340 7.42 -7.82 44.97
N GLY A 341 8.76 -7.83 45.03
CA GLY A 341 9.56 -9.07 45.08
C GLY A 341 9.66 -9.86 43.76
N THR A 342 9.16 -9.31 42.65
CA THR A 342 9.32 -9.88 41.30
C THR A 342 9.98 -8.86 40.36
N THR A 343 10.88 -9.34 39.50
CA THR A 343 11.55 -8.48 38.52
C THR A 343 10.64 -8.14 37.34
N PRO A 344 10.69 -6.91 36.79
CA PRO A 344 9.90 -6.51 35.61
C PRO A 344 10.10 -7.43 34.42
N ILE A 345 11.31 -7.97 34.24
CA ILE A 345 11.61 -8.93 33.18
C ILE A 345 10.80 -10.24 33.29
N LYS A 346 10.52 -10.70 34.52
CA LYS A 346 9.71 -11.91 34.75
C LYS A 346 8.23 -11.64 34.45
N ILE A 347 7.74 -10.48 34.90
CA ILE A 347 6.38 -10.00 34.61
C ILE A 347 6.21 -9.80 33.09
N PHE A 348 7.23 -9.31 32.41
CA PHE A 348 7.27 -9.20 30.95
C PHE A 348 7.20 -10.56 30.27
N GLY A 349 7.91 -11.56 30.79
CA GLY A 349 7.79 -12.95 30.34
C GLY A 349 6.36 -13.48 30.45
N HIS A 350 5.64 -13.16 31.52
CA HIS A 350 4.22 -13.50 31.65
C HIS A 350 3.36 -12.83 30.57
N SER A 351 3.62 -11.56 30.25
CA SER A 351 2.93 -10.87 29.15
C SER A 351 3.14 -11.55 27.80
N VAL A 352 4.39 -11.88 27.46
CA VAL A 352 4.70 -12.58 26.21
C VAL A 352 4.05 -13.96 26.17
N PHE A 353 4.03 -14.67 27.29
CA PHE A 353 3.37 -15.97 27.40
C PHE A 353 1.85 -15.86 27.19
N VAL A 354 1.19 -14.93 27.89
CA VAL A 354 -0.26 -14.72 27.78
C VAL A 354 -0.63 -14.24 26.37
N SER A 355 0.15 -13.34 25.77
CA SER A 355 -0.14 -12.81 24.42
C SER A 355 0.07 -13.86 23.34
N LEU A 356 1.13 -14.67 23.44
CA LEU A 356 1.38 -15.77 22.49
C LEU A 356 0.26 -16.81 22.55
N LEU A 357 -0.13 -17.26 23.75
CA LEU A 357 -1.22 -18.23 23.89
C LEU A 357 -2.57 -17.65 23.47
N SER A 358 -2.85 -16.38 23.79
CA SER A 358 -4.06 -15.71 23.32
C SER A 358 -4.10 -15.61 21.80
N ALA A 359 -2.95 -15.35 21.16
CA ALA A 359 -2.84 -15.31 19.70
C ALA A 359 -3.02 -16.67 19.04
N VAL A 360 -2.39 -17.73 19.57
CA VAL A 360 -2.55 -19.09 19.03
C VAL A 360 -3.98 -19.57 19.22
N LEU A 361 -4.47 -19.59 20.46
CA LEU A 361 -5.80 -20.14 20.78
C LEU A 361 -6.92 -19.28 20.20
N GLY A 362 -6.81 -17.96 20.29
CA GLY A 362 -7.80 -17.03 19.73
C GLY A 362 -7.90 -17.15 18.21
N THR A 363 -6.77 -17.31 17.51
CA THR A 363 -6.78 -17.53 16.06
C THR A 363 -7.40 -18.87 15.70
N ILE A 364 -7.10 -19.95 16.44
CA ILE A 364 -7.72 -21.26 16.23
C ILE A 364 -9.25 -21.16 16.38
N VAL A 365 -9.75 -20.56 17.45
CA VAL A 365 -11.19 -20.40 17.67
C VAL A 365 -11.82 -19.53 16.57
N ALA A 366 -11.15 -18.45 16.14
CA ALA A 366 -11.61 -17.58 15.06
C ALA A 366 -11.69 -18.32 13.71
N ILE A 367 -10.68 -19.15 13.37
CA ILE A 367 -10.69 -19.99 12.16
C ILE A 367 -11.86 -20.97 12.20
N LEU A 368 -12.04 -21.68 13.31
CA LEU A 368 -13.10 -22.68 13.45
C LEU A 368 -14.49 -22.04 13.39
N ALA A 369 -14.68 -20.89 14.05
CA ALA A 369 -15.91 -20.12 13.97
C ALA A 369 -16.18 -19.64 12.55
N ALA A 370 -15.19 -19.04 11.87
CA ALA A 370 -15.33 -18.54 10.51
C ALA A 370 -15.63 -19.66 9.50
N TYR A 371 -14.99 -20.81 9.65
CA TYR A 371 -15.24 -21.98 8.81
C TYR A 371 -16.68 -22.49 8.99
N ILE A 372 -17.13 -22.69 10.22
CA ILE A 372 -18.47 -23.20 10.51
C ILE A 372 -19.57 -22.24 10.04
N THR A 373 -19.40 -20.93 10.23
CA THR A 373 -20.42 -19.95 9.83
C THR A 373 -20.48 -19.78 8.30
N GLN A 374 -19.35 -19.86 7.60
CA GLN A 374 -19.29 -19.64 6.16
C GLN A 374 -19.56 -20.91 5.32
N ARG A 375 -19.11 -22.07 5.81
CA ARG A 375 -19.03 -23.34 5.07
C ARG A 375 -19.70 -24.53 5.78
N GLY A 376 -20.16 -24.36 7.02
CA GLY A 376 -20.83 -25.44 7.75
C GLY A 376 -22.15 -25.89 7.10
N ILE A 377 -22.55 -27.14 7.36
CA ILE A 377 -23.81 -27.74 6.88
C ILE A 377 -24.70 -28.08 8.09
N GLY A 378 -26.00 -27.77 8.02
CA GLY A 378 -26.98 -28.02 9.10
C GLY A 378 -26.98 -26.97 10.23
N PHE A 379 -27.90 -27.08 11.20
CA PHE A 379 -28.00 -26.19 12.38
C PHE A 379 -27.88 -24.69 12.09
N GLU A 380 -28.64 -24.20 11.10
CA GLU A 380 -28.57 -22.82 10.63
C GLU A 380 -28.78 -21.79 11.76
N ARG A 381 -29.69 -22.06 12.70
CA ARG A 381 -29.93 -21.19 13.86
C ARG A 381 -28.68 -21.03 14.74
N LEU A 382 -28.00 -22.13 15.07
CA LEU A 382 -26.78 -22.09 15.88
C LEU A 382 -25.63 -21.42 15.12
N ARG A 383 -25.49 -21.66 13.81
CA ARG A 383 -24.48 -20.96 12.99
C ARG A 383 -24.73 -19.46 12.92
N LYS A 384 -25.99 -19.02 12.73
CA LYS A 384 -26.35 -17.60 12.80
C LYS A 384 -26.08 -17.00 14.19
N PHE A 385 -26.32 -17.76 15.25
CA PHE A 385 -25.96 -17.37 16.60
C PHE A 385 -24.44 -17.22 16.77
N ILE A 386 -23.65 -18.21 16.33
CA ILE A 386 -22.17 -18.13 16.35
C ILE A 386 -21.69 -16.93 15.54
N ASP A 387 -22.28 -16.66 14.37
CA ASP A 387 -21.91 -15.51 13.55
C ASP A 387 -22.19 -14.18 14.26
N TRP A 388 -23.38 -14.06 14.85
CA TRP A 388 -23.77 -12.87 15.59
C TRP A 388 -22.91 -12.66 16.83
N ILE A 389 -22.75 -13.70 17.67
CA ILE A 389 -21.98 -13.64 18.92
C ILE A 389 -20.48 -13.48 18.68
N SER A 390 -19.97 -13.86 17.51
CA SER A 390 -18.57 -13.61 17.13
C SER A 390 -18.30 -12.14 16.83
N ILE A 391 -19.32 -11.36 16.52
CA ILE A 391 -19.19 -9.93 16.22
C ILE A 391 -19.43 -9.08 17.47
N THR A 392 -20.27 -9.52 18.41
CA THR A 392 -20.66 -8.76 19.61
C THR A 392 -19.51 -8.26 20.50
N PRO A 393 -18.35 -8.93 20.64
CA PRO A 393 -17.29 -8.41 21.49
C PRO A 393 -16.74 -7.04 21.09
N LEU A 394 -16.89 -6.66 19.81
CA LEU A 394 -16.56 -5.32 19.31
C LEU A 394 -17.32 -4.21 20.04
N ALA A 395 -18.52 -4.52 20.56
CA ALA A 395 -19.37 -3.59 21.29
C ALA A 395 -19.18 -3.66 22.81
N ILE A 396 -18.23 -4.45 23.33
CA ILE A 396 -18.05 -4.63 24.77
C ILE A 396 -16.67 -4.08 25.17
N PRO A 397 -16.62 -3.00 25.97
CA PRO A 397 -15.36 -2.47 26.46
C PRO A 397 -14.56 -3.47 27.29
N GLY A 398 -13.23 -3.41 27.20
CA GLY A 398 -12.33 -4.28 27.96
C GLY A 398 -12.56 -4.25 29.48
N LEU A 399 -12.76 -3.06 30.08
CA LEU A 399 -13.06 -2.94 31.51
C LEU A 399 -14.30 -3.75 31.91
N VAL A 400 -15.29 -3.78 31.03
CA VAL A 400 -16.56 -4.47 31.28
C VAL A 400 -16.37 -5.98 31.16
N ILE A 401 -15.57 -6.45 30.21
CA ILE A 401 -15.17 -7.86 30.12
C ILE A 401 -14.44 -8.27 31.41
N GLY A 402 -13.41 -7.53 31.80
CA GLY A 402 -12.63 -7.81 33.01
C GLY A 402 -13.48 -7.86 34.29
N LEU A 403 -14.36 -6.87 34.47
CA LEU A 403 -15.28 -6.85 35.61
C LEU A 403 -16.28 -8.00 35.55
N SER A 404 -16.89 -8.28 34.40
CA SER A 404 -17.84 -9.38 34.25
C SER A 404 -17.21 -10.74 34.57
N TYR A 405 -15.94 -10.93 34.21
CA TYR A 405 -15.16 -12.14 34.51
C TYR A 405 -14.86 -12.25 36.01
N LEU A 406 -14.45 -11.15 36.65
CA LEU A 406 -14.28 -11.08 38.09
C LEU A 406 -15.56 -11.53 38.81
N LEU A 407 -16.72 -11.01 38.39
CA LEU A 407 -18.00 -11.29 39.03
C LEU A 407 -18.50 -12.71 38.79
N PHE A 408 -18.22 -13.30 37.62
CA PHE A 408 -18.69 -14.64 37.29
C PHE A 408 -17.77 -15.73 37.85
N PHE A 409 -16.46 -15.65 37.59
CA PHE A 409 -15.53 -16.72 37.95
C PHE A 409 -15.15 -16.73 39.44
N ASN A 410 -15.24 -15.60 40.15
CA ASN A 410 -14.94 -15.56 41.58
C ASN A 410 -16.08 -16.09 42.47
N LYS A 411 -17.27 -16.36 41.92
CA LYS A 411 -18.43 -16.83 42.70
C LYS A 411 -18.14 -18.19 43.36
N PRO A 412 -18.39 -18.37 44.68
CA PRO A 412 -18.10 -19.62 45.38
C PRO A 412 -18.79 -20.85 44.79
N MET A 413 -20.02 -20.69 44.29
CA MET A 413 -20.82 -21.79 43.71
C MET A 413 -20.47 -22.10 42.25
N ASN A 414 -19.54 -21.36 41.63
CA ASN A 414 -19.18 -21.58 40.23
C ASN A 414 -18.13 -22.70 40.14
N PRO A 415 -18.41 -23.83 39.46
CA PRO A 415 -17.43 -24.91 39.28
C PRO A 415 -16.19 -24.46 38.50
N LEU A 416 -16.30 -23.41 37.70
CA LEU A 416 -15.19 -22.81 36.96
C LEU A 416 -14.32 -21.87 37.79
N LYS A 417 -14.58 -21.72 39.10
CA LYS A 417 -13.74 -20.90 39.99
C LYS A 417 -12.28 -21.33 39.99
N ILE A 418 -11.97 -22.59 39.68
CA ILE A 418 -10.60 -23.11 39.66
C ILE A 418 -9.67 -22.40 38.66
N ILE A 419 -10.24 -21.78 37.62
CA ILE A 419 -9.45 -21.00 36.65
C ILE A 419 -9.21 -19.55 37.10
N TYR A 420 -9.94 -19.07 38.12
CA TYR A 420 -9.74 -17.74 38.69
C TYR A 420 -8.36 -17.64 39.34
N GLY A 421 -7.65 -16.54 39.08
CA GLY A 421 -6.28 -16.34 39.55
C GLY A 421 -5.20 -17.12 38.78
N THR A 422 -5.55 -17.75 37.65
CA THR A 422 -4.58 -18.40 36.72
C THR A 422 -4.38 -17.56 35.46
N PHE A 423 -3.41 -17.91 34.59
CA PHE A 423 -3.29 -17.26 33.28
C PHE A 423 -4.46 -17.55 32.34
N ILE A 424 -5.22 -18.63 32.58
CA ILE A 424 -6.31 -19.08 31.69
C ILE A 424 -7.42 -18.03 31.61
N ILE A 425 -7.83 -17.45 32.74
CA ILE A 425 -8.87 -16.42 32.76
C ILE A 425 -8.46 -15.17 31.98
N MET A 426 -7.18 -14.81 32.03
CA MET A 426 -6.61 -13.67 31.29
C MET A 426 -6.57 -13.95 29.79
N ILE A 427 -6.17 -15.16 29.40
CA ILE A 427 -6.17 -15.61 28.00
C ILE A 427 -7.59 -15.58 27.42
N PHE A 428 -8.58 -16.11 28.14
CA PHE A 428 -9.97 -16.05 27.70
C PHE A 428 -10.51 -14.62 27.59
N ALA A 429 -10.19 -13.75 28.55
CA ALA A 429 -10.58 -12.35 28.49
C ALA A 429 -10.00 -11.66 27.23
N ASN A 430 -8.72 -11.92 26.90
CA ASN A 430 -8.10 -11.39 25.69
C ASN A 430 -8.70 -11.97 24.40
N ILE A 431 -8.96 -13.28 24.36
CA ILE A 431 -9.59 -13.94 23.20
C ILE A 431 -10.94 -13.28 22.92
N ILE A 432 -11.79 -13.11 23.93
CA ILE A 432 -13.11 -12.50 23.74
C ILE A 432 -12.98 -11.03 23.36
N HIS A 433 -12.21 -10.23 24.10
CA HIS A 433 -12.06 -8.80 23.84
C HIS A 433 -11.63 -8.53 22.38
N PHE A 434 -10.71 -9.33 21.85
CA PHE A 434 -10.18 -9.12 20.50
C PHE A 434 -10.80 -10.02 19.44
N PHE A 435 -11.89 -10.74 19.73
CA PHE A 435 -12.37 -11.81 18.86
C PHE A 435 -12.87 -11.34 17.49
N SER A 436 -13.62 -10.24 17.46
CA SER A 436 -14.41 -9.85 16.29
C SER A 436 -13.56 -9.54 15.06
N MET A 437 -12.42 -8.86 15.23
CA MET A 437 -11.56 -8.43 14.10
C MET A 437 -10.90 -9.64 13.40
N PRO A 438 -10.14 -10.52 14.10
CA PRO A 438 -9.67 -11.80 13.58
C PRO A 438 -10.75 -12.63 12.88
N TYR A 439 -11.91 -12.78 13.53
CA TYR A 439 -13.04 -13.52 12.97
C TYR A 439 -13.50 -12.93 11.63
N MET A 440 -13.70 -11.61 11.54
CA MET A 440 -14.11 -10.94 10.32
C MET A 440 -13.05 -11.02 9.21
N THR A 441 -11.77 -10.86 9.55
CA THR A 441 -10.65 -10.95 8.60
C THR A 441 -10.58 -12.34 7.97
N ILE A 442 -10.65 -13.40 8.79
CA ILE A 442 -10.62 -14.79 8.31
C ILE A 442 -11.90 -15.13 7.53
N LYS A 443 -13.07 -14.77 8.06
CA LYS A 443 -14.37 -14.98 7.38
C LYS A 443 -14.40 -14.30 6.01
N GLY A 444 -13.89 -13.07 5.93
CA GLY A 444 -13.79 -12.30 4.68
C GLY A 444 -12.90 -12.99 3.64
N SER A 445 -11.77 -13.55 4.06
CA SER A 445 -10.90 -14.36 3.19
C SER A 445 -11.60 -15.64 2.72
N MET A 446 -12.20 -16.41 3.64
CA MET A 446 -12.89 -17.67 3.30
C MET A 446 -14.10 -17.48 2.40
N LYS A 447 -14.75 -16.31 2.44
CA LYS A 447 -15.87 -15.95 1.56
C LYS A 447 -15.47 -15.84 0.09
N LYS A 448 -14.19 -15.55 -0.20
CA LYS A 448 -13.65 -15.45 -1.58
C LYS A 448 -13.35 -16.81 -2.21
N ILE A 449 -13.19 -17.86 -1.40
CA ILE A 449 -12.93 -19.22 -1.87
C ILE A 449 -14.26 -19.85 -2.27
N ASP A 450 -14.30 -20.60 -3.38
CA ASP A 450 -15.50 -21.31 -3.83
C ASP A 450 -16.00 -22.29 -2.74
N LYS A 451 -17.32 -22.48 -2.63
CA LYS A 451 -17.94 -23.45 -1.71
C LYS A 451 -18.09 -24.83 -2.35
N GLU A 452 -17.91 -24.95 -3.66
CA GLU A 452 -18.03 -26.23 -4.36
C GLU A 452 -16.93 -27.24 -3.98
N TYR A 453 -15.79 -26.79 -3.45
CA TYR A 453 -14.74 -27.70 -2.98
C TYR A 453 -15.24 -28.72 -1.95
N GLU A 454 -16.08 -28.29 -1.02
CA GLU A 454 -16.68 -29.19 -0.03
C GLU A 454 -17.70 -30.15 -0.67
N ASN A 455 -18.54 -29.68 -1.59
CA ASN A 455 -19.54 -30.50 -2.28
C ASN A 455 -18.88 -31.60 -3.15
N VAL A 456 -17.84 -31.23 -3.90
CA VAL A 456 -17.05 -32.16 -4.72
C VAL A 456 -16.33 -33.17 -3.83
N SER A 457 -15.74 -32.71 -2.72
CA SER A 457 -15.07 -33.60 -1.77
C SER A 457 -16.01 -34.63 -1.14
N GLU A 458 -17.24 -34.22 -0.77
CA GLU A 458 -18.24 -35.12 -0.20
C GLU A 458 -18.67 -36.18 -1.21
N THR A 459 -18.80 -35.82 -2.49
CA THR A 459 -19.10 -36.75 -3.59
C THR A 459 -17.98 -37.76 -3.79
N MET A 460 -16.73 -37.35 -3.62
CA MET A 460 -15.54 -38.22 -3.69
C MET A 460 -15.26 -38.99 -2.39
N GLY A 461 -16.09 -38.87 -1.36
CA GLY A 461 -15.89 -39.51 -0.06
C GLY A 461 -14.70 -38.96 0.75
N VAL A 462 -14.20 -37.77 0.41
CA VAL A 462 -13.11 -37.10 1.11
C VAL A 462 -13.70 -36.32 2.30
N PRO A 463 -13.16 -36.49 3.53
CA PRO A 463 -13.68 -35.80 4.70
C PRO A 463 -13.32 -34.31 4.73
N TRP A 464 -14.16 -33.53 5.40
CA TRP A 464 -14.09 -32.06 5.41
C TRP A 464 -12.79 -31.49 5.96
N TYR A 465 -12.20 -32.15 6.97
CA TYR A 465 -10.97 -31.68 7.59
C TYR A 465 -9.79 -31.75 6.61
N LYS A 466 -9.82 -32.65 5.60
CA LYS A 466 -8.81 -32.68 4.54
C LYS A 466 -8.96 -31.51 3.57
N VAL A 467 -10.18 -31.11 3.24
CA VAL A 467 -10.44 -29.89 2.44
C VAL A 467 -10.05 -28.66 3.23
N PHE A 468 -10.42 -28.62 4.50
CA PHE A 468 -10.05 -27.55 5.41
C PHE A 468 -8.53 -27.37 5.47
N ASP A 469 -7.77 -28.45 5.69
CA ASP A 469 -6.31 -28.39 5.82
C ASP A 469 -5.57 -28.17 4.49
N ASN A 470 -6.00 -28.80 3.40
CA ASN A 470 -5.28 -28.72 2.12
C ASN A 470 -5.73 -27.56 1.21
N VAL A 471 -6.92 -27.00 1.43
CA VAL A 471 -7.49 -25.96 0.55
C VAL A 471 -7.78 -24.68 1.34
N VAL A 472 -8.60 -24.78 2.40
CA VAL A 472 -9.08 -23.57 3.08
C VAL A 472 -7.97 -22.88 3.89
N LEU A 473 -7.22 -23.62 4.71
CA LEU A 473 -6.13 -23.03 5.52
C LEU A 473 -5.02 -22.42 4.66
N PRO A 474 -4.50 -23.06 3.59
CA PRO A 474 -3.44 -22.49 2.76
C PRO A 474 -3.90 -21.23 2.02
N LEU A 475 -5.13 -21.22 1.51
CA LEU A 475 -5.69 -20.06 0.81
C LEU A 475 -6.05 -18.90 1.76
N SER A 476 -6.34 -19.19 3.03
CA SER A 476 -6.60 -18.18 4.06
C SER A 476 -5.37 -17.82 4.91
N LYS A 477 -4.18 -18.33 4.58
CA LYS A 477 -2.95 -18.18 5.39
C LYS A 477 -2.59 -16.74 5.72
N THR A 478 -2.72 -15.81 4.76
CA THR A 478 -2.41 -14.38 4.99
C THR A 478 -3.33 -13.77 6.05
N ALA A 479 -4.63 -14.04 5.96
CA ALA A 479 -5.63 -13.58 6.94
C ALA A 479 -5.42 -14.22 8.33
N ILE A 480 -4.99 -15.48 8.37
CA ILE A 480 -4.65 -16.19 9.61
C ILE A 480 -3.45 -15.55 10.31
N ILE A 481 -2.39 -15.25 9.56
CA ILE A 481 -1.18 -14.60 10.10
C ILE A 481 -1.50 -13.17 10.60
N GLU A 482 -2.33 -12.43 9.87
CA GLU A 482 -2.80 -11.10 10.29
C GLU A 482 -3.62 -11.16 11.58
N SER A 483 -4.49 -12.16 11.68
CA SER A 483 -5.30 -12.42 12.87
C SER A 483 -4.43 -12.78 14.08
N PHE A 484 -3.44 -13.63 13.89
CA PHE A 484 -2.45 -13.98 14.92
C PHE A 484 -1.71 -12.73 15.40
N GLN A 485 -1.19 -11.93 14.46
CA GLN A 485 -0.50 -10.68 14.77
C GLN A 485 -1.41 -9.73 15.58
N TYR A 486 -2.67 -9.57 15.16
CA TYR A 486 -3.64 -8.71 15.83
C TYR A 486 -3.85 -9.13 17.29
N TYR A 487 -4.08 -10.41 17.56
CA TYR A 487 -4.22 -10.90 18.93
C TYR A 487 -2.96 -10.68 19.76
N PHE A 488 -1.78 -11.00 19.21
CA PHE A 488 -0.51 -10.88 19.94
C PHE A 488 -0.26 -9.43 20.37
N LEU A 489 -0.32 -8.50 19.42
CA LEU A 489 -0.04 -7.08 19.68
C LEU A 489 -1.02 -6.50 20.70
N ASN A 490 -2.32 -6.72 20.49
CA ASN A 490 -3.34 -6.17 21.39
C ASN A 490 -3.28 -6.80 22.79
N SER A 491 -3.04 -8.11 22.89
CA SER A 491 -2.87 -8.77 24.19
C SER A 491 -1.65 -8.27 24.98
N MET A 492 -0.56 -7.89 24.30
CA MET A 492 0.62 -7.31 24.97
C MET A 492 0.32 -5.95 25.63
N MET A 493 -0.59 -5.18 25.05
CA MET A 493 -0.85 -3.79 25.45
C MET A 493 -2.05 -3.62 26.40
N THR A 494 -2.90 -4.65 26.52
CA THR A 494 -4.20 -4.51 27.19
C THR A 494 -4.08 -4.33 28.69
N ILE A 495 -4.63 -3.24 29.19
CA ILE A 495 -4.79 -2.97 30.64
C ILE A 495 -6.23 -3.27 31.05
N SER A 496 -7.20 -2.69 30.36
CA SER A 496 -8.61 -2.62 30.74
C SER A 496 -9.25 -3.97 31.06
N ALA A 497 -9.02 -5.01 30.24
CA ALA A 497 -9.60 -6.34 30.50
C ALA A 497 -8.90 -7.13 31.62
N LEU A 498 -7.64 -6.79 31.93
CA LEU A 498 -6.77 -7.59 32.80
C LEU A 498 -6.60 -6.99 34.20
N VAL A 499 -6.88 -5.69 34.36
CA VAL A 499 -6.68 -4.95 35.62
C VAL A 499 -7.50 -5.51 36.79
N PHE A 500 -8.60 -6.23 36.51
CA PHE A 500 -9.44 -6.88 37.54
C PHE A 500 -9.11 -8.36 37.79
N LEU A 501 -8.24 -8.97 36.98
CA LEU A 501 -8.06 -10.43 36.92
C LEU A 501 -6.69 -10.91 37.39
N PHE A 502 -5.74 -9.99 37.60
CA PHE A 502 -4.39 -10.36 37.98
C PHE A 502 -4.28 -10.74 39.46
N THR A 503 -3.28 -11.55 39.77
CA THR A 503 -2.83 -11.85 41.14
C THR A 503 -1.34 -11.52 41.27
N THR A 504 -0.77 -11.69 42.46
CA THR A 504 0.69 -11.54 42.67
C THR A 504 1.52 -12.47 41.78
N LYS A 505 0.98 -13.63 41.36
CA LYS A 505 1.67 -14.61 40.52
C LYS A 505 1.41 -14.43 39.03
N THR A 506 0.24 -13.91 38.65
CA THR A 506 -0.21 -13.83 37.24
C THR A 506 -0.12 -12.42 36.65
N LYS A 507 0.53 -11.49 37.36
CA LYS A 507 0.67 -10.11 36.90
C LYS A 507 1.40 -10.04 35.56
N VAL A 508 0.92 -9.15 34.69
CA VAL A 508 1.41 -8.88 33.34
C VAL A 508 1.94 -7.44 33.24
N ALA A 509 2.82 -7.18 32.28
CA ALA A 509 3.55 -5.93 32.09
C ALA A 509 2.63 -4.69 31.98
N SER A 510 1.55 -4.77 31.21
CA SER A 510 0.60 -3.68 31.03
C SER A 510 -0.10 -3.28 32.34
N VAL A 511 -0.38 -4.24 33.23
CA VAL A 511 -0.95 -3.99 34.55
C VAL A 511 0.13 -3.51 35.53
N GLU A 512 1.35 -4.03 35.41
CA GLU A 512 2.48 -3.55 36.20
C GLU A 512 2.79 -2.08 35.96
N MET A 513 2.59 -1.59 34.73
CA MET A 513 2.68 -0.16 34.44
C MET A 513 1.78 0.71 35.33
N VAL A 514 0.56 0.21 35.65
CA VAL A 514 -0.36 0.91 36.55
C VAL A 514 0.16 0.87 37.98
N ALA A 515 0.69 -0.27 38.43
CA ALA A 515 1.25 -0.43 39.77
C ALA A 515 2.48 0.46 39.99
N THR A 516 3.46 0.44 39.08
CA THR A 516 4.68 1.25 39.20
C THR A 516 4.38 2.75 39.08
N TYR A 517 3.35 3.11 38.30
CA TYR A 517 2.88 4.50 38.25
C TYR A 517 2.24 4.93 39.58
N ASP A 518 1.37 4.10 40.15
CA ASP A 518 0.73 4.39 41.44
C ASP A 518 1.75 4.45 42.60
N GLU A 519 2.87 3.73 42.50
CA GLU A 519 4.02 3.83 43.41
C GLU A 519 4.92 5.06 43.15
N GLY A 520 4.68 5.83 42.09
CA GLY A 520 5.45 7.02 41.73
C GLY A 520 6.74 6.74 40.95
N ILE A 521 7.00 5.49 40.54
CA ILE A 521 8.21 5.07 39.81
C ILE A 521 7.97 5.17 38.29
N ILE A 522 7.72 6.39 37.79
CA ILE A 522 7.32 6.66 36.39
C ILE A 522 8.37 6.18 35.37
N SER A 523 9.66 6.23 35.71
CA SER A 523 10.74 5.75 34.83
C SER A 523 10.70 4.23 34.62
N SER A 524 10.28 3.45 35.64
CA SER A 524 10.02 2.01 35.50
C SER A 524 8.84 1.76 34.55
N THR A 525 7.78 2.54 34.68
CA THR A 525 6.63 2.48 33.77
C THR A 525 7.02 2.76 32.32
N ALA A 526 7.89 3.76 32.09
CA ALA A 526 8.44 4.06 30.76
C ALA A 526 9.28 2.90 30.21
N ALA A 527 10.13 2.27 31.05
CA ALA A 527 10.93 1.11 30.66
C ALA A 527 10.06 -0.07 30.21
N ILE A 528 8.99 -0.38 30.94
CA ILE A 528 8.03 -1.43 30.56
C ILE A 528 7.36 -1.10 29.22
N ALA A 529 6.98 0.16 29.00
CA ALA A 529 6.41 0.59 27.73
C ALA A 529 7.37 0.42 26.54
N VAL A 530 8.65 0.75 26.73
CA VAL A 530 9.70 0.54 25.71
C VAL A 530 9.89 -0.95 25.42
N MET A 531 9.84 -1.83 26.42
CA MET A 531 9.91 -3.28 26.21
C MET A 531 8.73 -3.79 25.38
N ILE A 532 7.50 -3.31 25.66
CA ILE A 532 6.31 -3.66 24.88
C ILE A 532 6.44 -3.16 23.44
N LEU A 533 6.84 -1.91 23.24
CA LEU A 533 7.08 -1.30 21.92
C LEU A 533 8.07 -2.13 21.10
N ALA A 534 9.24 -2.44 21.69
CA ALA A 534 10.30 -3.18 21.02
C ALA A 534 9.81 -4.57 20.57
N THR A 535 9.16 -5.32 21.45
CA THR A 535 8.62 -6.65 21.11
C THR A 535 7.55 -6.59 20.04
N ASN A 536 6.65 -5.61 20.11
CA ASN A 536 5.59 -5.42 19.13
C ASN A 536 6.15 -5.07 17.74
N LEU A 537 7.17 -4.21 17.67
CA LEU A 537 7.85 -3.89 16.41
C LEU A 537 8.62 -5.08 15.84
N VAL A 538 9.31 -5.86 16.69
CA VAL A 538 10.03 -7.08 16.27
C VAL A 538 9.05 -8.10 15.65
N VAL A 539 7.91 -8.35 16.29
CA VAL A 539 6.90 -9.28 15.77
C VAL A 539 6.27 -8.75 14.49
N LYS A 540 5.91 -7.46 14.42
CA LYS A 540 5.39 -6.84 13.20
C LYS A 540 6.36 -6.99 12.02
N TYR A 541 7.62 -6.63 12.23
CA TYR A 541 8.64 -6.70 11.20
C TYR A 541 8.96 -8.14 10.78
N GLY A 542 9.06 -9.07 11.73
CA GLY A 542 9.27 -10.49 11.46
C GLY A 542 8.16 -11.10 10.60
N ILE A 543 6.90 -10.74 10.85
CA ILE A 543 5.76 -11.18 10.04
C ILE A 543 5.79 -10.54 8.65
N GLU A 544 6.11 -9.25 8.54
CA GLU A 544 6.23 -8.56 7.25
C GLU A 544 7.31 -9.20 6.37
N LEU A 545 8.48 -9.52 6.95
CA LEU A 545 9.55 -10.24 6.25
C LEU A 545 9.11 -11.64 5.78
N TYR A 546 8.37 -12.36 6.62
CA TYR A 546 7.83 -13.67 6.26
C TYR A 546 6.87 -13.58 5.08
N LYS A 547 5.97 -12.58 5.07
CA LYS A 547 5.03 -12.34 3.97
C LYS A 547 5.77 -12.03 2.67
N ASN A 548 6.70 -11.07 2.70
CA ASN A 548 7.49 -10.69 1.52
C ASN A 548 8.29 -11.87 0.96
N LYS A 549 8.89 -12.70 1.81
CA LYS A 549 9.59 -13.92 1.39
C LYS A 549 8.63 -14.95 0.75
N SER A 550 7.43 -15.08 1.30
CA SER A 550 6.41 -16.00 0.77
C SER A 550 5.88 -15.53 -0.59
N GLU A 551 5.70 -14.23 -0.80
CA GLU A 551 5.29 -13.65 -2.08
C GLU A 551 6.38 -13.79 -3.14
N ASN A 552 7.63 -13.44 -2.80
CA ASN A 552 8.77 -13.61 -3.71
C ASN A 552 8.96 -15.08 -4.12
N ALA A 553 8.85 -16.02 -3.18
CA ALA A 553 8.94 -17.44 -3.48
C ALA A 553 7.79 -17.96 -4.38
N LYS A 554 6.61 -17.35 -4.31
CA LYS A 554 5.48 -17.66 -5.20
C LYS A 554 5.78 -17.17 -6.62
N ASN A 555 6.24 -15.92 -6.76
CA ASN A 555 6.63 -15.34 -8.05
C ASN A 555 7.78 -16.13 -8.69
N ASP A 556 8.79 -16.53 -7.91
CA ASP A 556 9.89 -17.36 -8.39
C ASP A 556 9.40 -18.73 -8.88
N ARG A 557 8.42 -19.33 -8.20
CA ARG A 557 7.86 -20.62 -8.60
C ARG A 557 7.07 -20.49 -9.91
N GLU A 558 6.27 -19.45 -10.07
CA GLU A 558 5.55 -19.16 -11.31
C GLU A 558 6.54 -18.91 -12.46
N MET A 559 7.59 -18.10 -12.23
CA MET A 559 8.67 -17.89 -13.21
C MET A 559 9.37 -19.20 -13.62
N ASN A 560 9.65 -20.08 -12.67
CA ASN A 560 10.28 -21.38 -12.95
C ASN A 560 9.36 -22.33 -13.74
N VAL A 561 8.04 -22.23 -13.57
CA VAL A 561 7.06 -22.97 -14.39
C VAL A 561 7.13 -22.51 -15.84
N TYR A 562 7.07 -21.19 -16.08
CA TYR A 562 7.16 -20.65 -17.44
C TYR A 562 8.47 -21.05 -18.13
N ARG A 563 9.61 -20.86 -17.45
CA ARG A 563 10.93 -21.27 -17.98
C ARG A 563 11.00 -22.75 -18.32
N ALA A 564 10.36 -23.60 -17.52
CA ALA A 564 10.41 -25.02 -17.77
C ALA A 564 9.57 -25.46 -18.96
N ILE A 565 8.37 -24.91 -19.12
CA ILE A 565 7.54 -25.19 -20.29
C ILE A 565 8.26 -24.69 -21.55
N GLN A 566 8.88 -23.51 -21.48
CA GLN A 566 9.69 -22.96 -22.57
C GLN A 566 10.89 -23.86 -22.91
N ILE A 567 11.68 -24.30 -21.93
CA ILE A 567 12.84 -25.19 -22.18
C ILE A 567 12.39 -26.55 -22.73
N ILE A 568 11.25 -27.09 -22.28
CA ILE A 568 10.70 -28.34 -22.81
C ILE A 568 10.25 -28.16 -24.27
N ASN A 569 9.74 -26.98 -24.62
CA ASN A 569 9.35 -26.64 -25.99
C ASN A 569 10.56 -26.48 -26.92
N ASP A 570 11.59 -25.78 -26.44
CA ASP A 570 12.71 -25.33 -27.28
C ASP A 570 13.79 -26.42 -27.49
N GLU A 571 13.79 -27.49 -26.68
CA GLU A 571 14.79 -28.57 -26.72
C GLU A 571 14.25 -29.84 -27.39
N GLU A 572 14.74 -30.17 -28.58
CA GLU A 572 14.35 -31.39 -29.31
C GLU A 572 14.63 -32.69 -28.52
N ASN A 573 15.74 -32.74 -27.78
CA ASN A 573 16.16 -33.89 -26.97
C ASN A 573 16.14 -33.56 -25.47
N PHE A 574 14.97 -33.14 -24.98
CA PHE A 574 14.80 -32.74 -23.59
C PHE A 574 15.19 -33.86 -22.59
N SER A 575 16.04 -33.51 -21.63
CA SER A 575 16.31 -34.33 -20.45
C SER A 575 16.14 -33.51 -19.17
N LYS A 576 15.80 -34.19 -18.07
CA LYS A 576 15.66 -33.54 -16.76
C LYS A 576 16.94 -32.87 -16.27
N SER A 577 18.12 -33.28 -16.76
CA SER A 577 19.39 -32.62 -16.45
C SER A 577 19.50 -31.26 -17.13
N ILE A 578 19.05 -31.14 -18.39
CA ILE A 578 19.05 -29.85 -19.11
C ILE A 578 18.20 -28.83 -18.35
N LEU A 579 17.03 -29.25 -17.87
CA LEU A 579 16.16 -28.37 -17.08
C LEU A 579 16.79 -27.93 -15.76
N LYS A 580 17.47 -28.87 -15.08
CA LYS A 580 18.21 -28.62 -13.84
C LYS A 580 19.31 -27.57 -14.06
N ASP A 581 20.08 -27.72 -15.13
CA ASP A 581 21.24 -26.88 -15.41
C ASP A 581 20.84 -25.49 -15.93
N LYS A 582 19.81 -25.39 -16.78
CA LYS A 582 19.30 -24.09 -17.29
C LYS A 582 18.52 -23.27 -16.26
N ILE A 583 17.74 -23.92 -15.38
CA ILE A 583 16.96 -23.22 -14.34
C ILE A 583 17.77 -23.03 -13.05
N GLY A 584 18.81 -23.84 -12.81
CA GLY A 584 19.63 -23.77 -11.61
C GLY A 584 18.96 -24.34 -10.36
N ILE A 585 18.10 -25.36 -10.50
CA ILE A 585 17.35 -25.99 -9.40
C ILE A 585 17.74 -27.46 -9.20
N SER A 586 17.52 -28.01 -8.00
CA SER A 586 17.86 -29.40 -7.71
C SER A 586 17.02 -30.40 -8.53
N ILE A 587 17.55 -31.60 -8.79
CA ILE A 587 16.85 -32.64 -9.56
C ILE A 587 15.50 -33.05 -8.92
N PHE A 588 15.40 -32.97 -7.59
CA PHE A 588 14.15 -33.17 -6.86
C PHE A 588 13.10 -32.09 -7.20
N LYS A 589 13.52 -30.81 -7.23
CA LYS A 589 12.65 -29.70 -7.63
C LYS A 589 12.24 -29.79 -9.10
N VAL A 590 13.14 -30.21 -9.99
CA VAL A 590 12.82 -30.49 -11.40
C VAL A 590 11.70 -31.53 -11.51
N ASN A 591 11.80 -32.64 -10.78
CA ASN A 591 10.77 -33.68 -10.79
C ASN A 591 9.41 -33.17 -10.27
N LEU A 592 9.40 -32.37 -9.20
CA LEU A 592 8.19 -31.74 -8.69
C LEU A 592 7.58 -30.76 -9.71
N LEU A 593 8.43 -29.98 -10.37
CA LEU A 593 8.01 -28.96 -11.33
C LEU A 593 7.42 -29.59 -12.60
N ILE A 594 8.04 -30.66 -13.12
CA ILE A 594 7.49 -31.45 -14.23
C ILE A 594 6.15 -32.07 -13.83
N ARG A 595 6.05 -32.70 -12.64
CA ARG A 595 4.77 -33.25 -12.16
C ARG A 595 3.69 -32.18 -12.05
N TYR A 596 4.05 -31.00 -11.57
CA TYR A 596 3.14 -29.87 -11.47
C TYR A 596 2.66 -29.42 -12.86
N CYS A 597 3.55 -29.31 -13.85
CA CYS A 597 3.17 -28.95 -15.22
C CYS A 597 2.28 -30.03 -15.88
N ILE A 598 2.52 -31.31 -15.62
CA ILE A 598 1.65 -32.41 -16.09
C ILE A 598 0.27 -32.32 -15.46
N ASN A 599 0.19 -32.12 -14.13
CA ASN A 599 -1.09 -32.06 -13.42
C ASN A 599 -1.96 -30.87 -13.84
N ASN A 600 -1.35 -29.78 -14.30
CA ASN A 600 -2.07 -28.63 -14.85
C ASN A 600 -2.33 -28.73 -16.36
N GLU A 601 -1.94 -29.86 -16.97
CA GLU A 601 -2.07 -30.16 -18.39
C GLU A 601 -1.31 -29.19 -19.30
N TRP A 602 -0.24 -28.57 -18.83
CA TRP A 602 0.62 -27.69 -19.64
C TRP A 602 1.67 -28.46 -20.44
N ILE A 603 2.06 -29.64 -19.93
CA ILE A 603 2.93 -30.58 -20.64
C ILE A 603 2.32 -31.98 -20.54
N CYS A 604 2.50 -32.81 -21.56
CA CYS A 604 2.15 -34.22 -21.53
C CYS A 604 3.41 -35.08 -21.57
N LYS A 605 3.29 -36.30 -21.04
CA LYS A 605 4.38 -37.28 -21.03
C LYS A 605 4.02 -38.39 -22.02
N LYS A 606 4.83 -38.58 -23.06
CA LYS A 606 4.73 -39.69 -24.01
C LYS A 606 5.85 -40.69 -23.80
N GLN A 607 5.54 -41.96 -24.00
CA GLN A 607 6.51 -43.05 -23.88
C GLN A 607 6.76 -43.62 -25.28
N VAL A 608 7.98 -43.46 -25.78
CA VAL A 608 8.40 -43.94 -27.09
C VAL A 608 9.48 -44.99 -26.86
N GLY A 609 9.13 -46.28 -26.99
CA GLY A 609 10.02 -47.38 -26.63
C GLY A 609 10.41 -47.38 -25.14
N LYS A 610 11.71 -47.29 -24.85
CA LYS A 610 12.24 -47.19 -23.47
C LYS A 610 12.42 -45.74 -22.98
N GLU A 611 12.23 -44.76 -23.84
CA GLU A 611 12.51 -43.35 -23.56
C GLU A 611 11.23 -42.57 -23.23
N THR A 612 11.38 -41.56 -22.38
CA THR A 612 10.30 -40.68 -21.95
C THR A 612 10.46 -39.33 -22.63
N HIS A 613 9.49 -38.96 -23.47
CA HIS A 613 9.42 -37.63 -24.08
C HIS A 613 8.39 -36.76 -23.36
N TYR A 614 8.67 -35.47 -23.29
CA TYR A 614 7.77 -34.46 -22.76
C TYR A 614 7.41 -33.51 -23.90
N GLU A 615 6.12 -33.27 -24.11
CA GLU A 615 5.65 -32.33 -25.12
C GLU A 615 4.77 -31.27 -24.46
N VAL A 616 4.86 -30.03 -24.93
CA VAL A 616 3.99 -28.94 -24.49
C VAL A 616 2.62 -29.11 -25.13
N THR A 617 1.56 -28.98 -24.33
CA THR A 617 0.18 -29.06 -24.82
C THR A 617 -0.29 -27.70 -25.34
N GLU A 618 -1.42 -27.64 -26.06
CA GLU A 618 -2.06 -26.37 -26.45
C GLU A 618 -2.26 -25.40 -25.28
N LYS A 619 -2.69 -25.92 -24.12
CA LYS A 619 -2.87 -25.14 -22.89
C LYS A 619 -1.53 -24.61 -22.34
N GLY A 620 -0.45 -25.36 -22.51
CA GLY A 620 0.91 -24.91 -22.20
C GLY A 620 1.40 -23.83 -23.16
N PHE A 621 1.10 -23.95 -24.46
CA PHE A 621 1.38 -22.92 -25.46
C PHE A 621 0.61 -21.63 -25.19
N GLU A 622 -0.66 -21.71 -24.80
CA GLU A 622 -1.47 -20.54 -24.45
C GLU A 622 -0.91 -19.82 -23.22
N LEU A 623 -0.49 -20.58 -22.19
CA LEU A 623 0.19 -20.03 -21.01
C LEU A 623 1.51 -19.34 -21.36
N LEU A 624 2.34 -19.97 -22.21
CA LEU A 624 3.58 -19.36 -22.69
C LEU A 624 3.30 -18.10 -23.49
N ARG A 625 2.30 -18.11 -24.36
CA ARG A 625 1.90 -16.96 -25.18
C ARG A 625 1.45 -15.79 -24.32
N GLN A 626 0.58 -16.03 -23.33
CA GLN A 626 0.13 -14.99 -22.40
C GLN A 626 1.31 -14.38 -21.63
N ASN A 627 2.27 -15.20 -21.19
CA ASN A 627 3.46 -14.71 -20.51
C ASN A 627 4.41 -13.95 -21.45
N ILE A 628 4.59 -14.41 -22.70
CA ILE A 628 5.36 -13.70 -23.72
C ILE A 628 4.68 -12.36 -24.06
N GLU A 629 3.35 -12.32 -24.15
CA GLU A 629 2.58 -11.08 -24.34
C GLU A 629 2.75 -10.13 -23.15
N ALA A 630 2.69 -10.63 -21.92
CA ALA A 630 2.95 -9.85 -20.72
C ALA A 630 4.39 -9.29 -20.68
N ILE A 631 5.40 -10.10 -21.03
CA ILE A 631 6.80 -9.67 -21.12
C ILE A 631 6.99 -8.65 -22.26
N LYS A 632 6.33 -8.82 -23.40
CA LYS A 632 6.36 -7.87 -24.53
C LYS A 632 5.66 -6.55 -24.21
N GLU A 633 4.73 -6.53 -23.27
CA GLU A 633 4.10 -5.31 -22.75
C GLU A 633 4.99 -4.56 -21.76
N ASP A 634 5.88 -5.27 -21.07
CA ASP A 634 6.80 -4.73 -20.06
C ASP A 634 8.15 -4.29 -20.65
N ARG A 635 8.11 -3.52 -21.75
CA ARG A 635 9.31 -2.96 -22.38
C ARG A 635 10.08 -2.07 -21.41
N LEU A 636 11.41 -2.13 -21.46
CA LEU A 636 12.27 -1.37 -20.56
C LEU A 636 12.35 0.09 -20.97
N LEU A 637 12.41 0.99 -19.99
CA LEU A 637 12.81 2.38 -20.23
C LEU A 637 14.30 2.41 -20.56
N ILE A 638 14.68 2.99 -21.71
CA ILE A 638 16.08 3.16 -22.15
C ILE A 638 16.85 3.99 -21.14
N SER A 639 16.21 5.07 -20.70
CA SER A 639 16.73 6.02 -19.73
C SER A 639 15.56 6.65 -18.98
N LYS A 640 15.82 7.17 -17.77
CA LYS A 640 14.81 7.96 -17.06
C LYS A 640 14.63 9.30 -17.77
N ASP A 641 13.41 9.82 -17.78
CA ASP A 641 13.06 11.12 -18.36
C ASP A 641 14.04 12.21 -17.86
N SER A 642 14.52 13.04 -18.78
CA SER A 642 15.56 14.05 -18.54
C SER A 642 15.01 15.46 -18.59
N LYS A 643 15.59 16.35 -17.79
CA LYS A 643 15.34 17.80 -17.85
C LYS A 643 16.43 18.57 -18.61
N GLU A 644 17.46 17.89 -19.11
CA GLU A 644 18.54 18.53 -19.84
C GLU A 644 18.09 18.88 -21.27
N LYS A 645 18.39 20.10 -21.70
CA LYS A 645 18.08 20.57 -23.05
C LYS A 645 19.02 19.91 -24.05
N VAL A 646 18.46 19.36 -25.12
CA VAL A 646 19.23 18.85 -26.27
C VAL A 646 19.88 20.03 -26.99
N LYS A 647 21.19 19.96 -27.20
CA LYS A 647 22.00 21.01 -27.83
C LYS A 647 22.67 20.58 -29.13
N THR A 648 22.65 19.29 -29.44
CA THR A 648 23.23 18.73 -30.67
C THR A 648 22.13 18.33 -31.66
N ALA A 649 22.37 18.54 -32.96
CA ALA A 649 21.56 17.99 -34.03
C ALA A 649 22.42 17.29 -35.09
N VAL A 650 21.86 16.27 -35.73
CA VAL A 650 22.46 15.49 -36.80
C VAL A 650 21.54 15.55 -38.01
N ILE A 651 22.08 15.97 -39.15
CA ILE A 651 21.35 16.04 -40.43
C ILE A 651 21.96 15.01 -41.39
N LEU A 652 21.15 14.08 -41.87
CA LEU A 652 21.55 13.06 -42.84
C LEU A 652 21.30 13.58 -44.27
N ALA A 653 22.30 14.16 -44.91
CA ALA A 653 22.18 14.85 -46.21
C ALA A 653 22.98 14.19 -47.35
N ALA A 654 23.31 12.89 -47.22
CA ALA A 654 24.20 12.21 -48.17
C ALA A 654 23.51 11.67 -49.43
N GLY A 655 22.18 11.54 -49.43
CA GLY A 655 21.41 10.82 -50.44
C GLY A 655 21.44 11.42 -51.84
N GLU A 656 21.36 10.54 -52.85
CA GLU A 656 21.20 10.91 -54.26
C GLU A 656 19.74 10.74 -54.69
N ARG A 657 19.24 11.65 -55.52
CA ARG A 657 17.91 11.58 -56.13
C ARG A 657 18.03 11.81 -57.64
N PRO A 658 17.40 10.98 -58.50
CA PRO A 658 17.61 11.04 -59.95
C PRO A 658 17.28 12.39 -60.60
N ASP A 659 16.39 13.16 -59.97
CA ASP A 659 15.86 14.40 -60.51
C ASP A 659 16.73 15.65 -60.27
N PHE A 660 17.76 15.55 -59.42
CA PHE A 660 18.55 16.68 -58.92
C PHE A 660 20.05 16.46 -59.09
N ASN A 661 20.81 17.55 -59.20
CA ASN A 661 22.28 17.52 -59.30
C ASN A 661 23.00 17.66 -57.94
N VAL A 662 22.22 17.73 -56.86
CA VAL A 662 22.66 17.81 -55.47
C VAL A 662 21.67 17.02 -54.61
N SER A 663 22.10 16.53 -53.45
CA SER A 663 21.18 16.02 -52.42
C SER A 663 20.07 17.04 -52.14
N PRO A 664 18.82 16.62 -51.87
CA PRO A 664 17.70 17.54 -51.64
C PRO A 664 17.99 18.65 -50.62
N ALA A 665 18.85 18.37 -49.64
CA ALA A 665 19.34 19.33 -48.66
C ALA A 665 19.98 20.59 -49.29
N GLY A 666 20.63 20.45 -50.44
CA GLY A 666 21.29 21.54 -51.17
C GLY A 666 20.40 22.28 -52.17
N LEU A 667 19.12 21.93 -52.30
CA LEU A 667 18.20 22.61 -53.20
C LEU A 667 17.88 24.03 -52.71
N GLU A 668 17.77 24.97 -53.65
CA GLU A 668 17.43 26.36 -53.37
C GLU A 668 15.94 26.53 -53.08
N ILE A 669 15.58 27.14 -51.96
CA ILE A 669 14.21 27.50 -51.61
C ILE A 669 14.15 29.04 -51.51
N GLU A 670 13.75 29.65 -52.62
CA GLU A 670 13.80 31.12 -52.84
C GLU A 670 15.22 31.68 -52.63
N ASP A 671 15.46 32.43 -51.56
CA ASP A 671 16.74 33.12 -51.28
C ASP A 671 17.71 32.32 -50.38
N THR A 672 17.41 31.06 -50.09
CA THR A 672 18.22 30.18 -49.20
C THR A 672 18.27 28.75 -49.74
N THR A 673 19.02 27.85 -49.11
CA THR A 673 18.94 26.40 -49.35
C THR A 673 18.11 25.71 -48.28
N LEU A 674 17.56 24.52 -48.58
CA LEU A 674 16.77 23.71 -47.63
C LEU A 674 17.54 23.46 -46.33
N ILE A 675 18.80 23.04 -46.43
CA ILE A 675 19.66 22.76 -45.28
C ILE A 675 19.91 24.01 -44.43
N LYS A 676 20.08 25.17 -45.06
CA LYS A 676 20.30 26.45 -44.35
C LYS A 676 19.05 26.90 -43.61
N GLU A 677 17.88 26.66 -44.18
CA GLU A 677 16.59 26.90 -43.49
C GLU A 677 16.40 25.94 -42.29
N SER A 678 16.77 24.66 -42.42
CA SER A 678 16.76 23.71 -41.30
C SER A 678 17.75 24.12 -40.19
N ILE A 679 18.96 24.55 -40.54
CA ILE A 679 19.95 25.07 -39.58
C ILE A 679 19.39 26.29 -38.84
N LYS A 680 18.80 27.25 -39.56
CA LYS A 680 18.19 28.45 -38.95
C LYS A 680 17.12 28.08 -37.92
N LYS A 681 16.24 27.11 -38.21
CA LYS A 681 15.23 26.61 -37.27
C LYS A 681 15.85 25.89 -36.08
N LEU A 682 16.87 25.06 -36.29
CA LEU A 682 17.60 24.40 -35.21
C LEU A 682 18.25 25.42 -34.25
N ARG A 683 18.95 26.43 -34.78
CA ARG A 683 19.56 27.51 -34.00
C ARG A 683 18.51 28.30 -33.21
N ALA A 684 17.36 28.61 -33.82
CA ALA A 684 16.26 29.30 -33.16
C ALA A 684 15.67 28.53 -31.95
N ASN A 685 15.80 27.20 -31.94
CA ASN A 685 15.35 26.35 -30.83
C ASN A 685 16.49 25.93 -29.87
N GLY A 686 17.64 26.59 -29.93
CA GLY A 686 18.72 26.42 -28.94
C GLY A 686 19.70 25.28 -29.23
N ILE A 687 19.79 24.81 -30.49
CA ILE A 687 20.83 23.87 -30.92
C ILE A 687 22.14 24.61 -31.14
N GLU A 688 23.19 24.16 -30.45
CA GLU A 688 24.53 24.76 -30.41
C GLU A 688 25.53 24.02 -31.31
N LYS A 689 25.37 22.71 -31.50
CA LYS A 689 26.28 21.87 -32.31
C LYS A 689 25.50 21.15 -33.40
N ILE A 690 25.93 21.27 -34.66
CA ILE A 690 25.26 20.61 -35.79
C ILE A 690 26.26 19.70 -36.51
N ILE A 691 25.89 18.44 -36.71
CA ILE A 691 26.66 17.45 -37.45
C ILE A 691 25.92 17.17 -38.75
N ILE A 692 26.59 17.29 -39.89
CA ILE A 692 25.97 17.11 -41.21
C ILE A 692 26.72 16.02 -41.96
N VAL A 693 25.99 14.98 -42.37
CA VAL A 693 26.55 13.89 -43.18
C VAL A 693 26.34 14.21 -44.65
N LEU A 694 27.43 14.39 -45.40
CA LEU A 694 27.43 14.78 -46.80
C LEU A 694 27.86 13.62 -47.71
N GLY A 695 27.31 13.60 -48.92
CA GLY A 695 27.55 12.59 -49.95
C GLY A 695 27.41 13.21 -51.34
N PHE A 696 26.31 12.93 -52.02
CA PHE A 696 26.03 13.45 -53.36
C PHE A 696 25.95 14.98 -53.41
N GLY A 697 26.72 15.61 -54.31
CA GLY A 697 26.73 17.08 -54.50
C GLY A 697 27.25 17.88 -53.31
N LYS A 698 28.10 17.27 -52.46
CA LYS A 698 28.65 17.90 -51.24
C LYS A 698 29.29 19.28 -51.47
N GLU A 699 29.91 19.51 -52.62
CA GLU A 699 30.60 20.77 -52.94
C GLU A 699 29.61 21.95 -52.94
N ILE A 700 28.40 21.75 -53.46
CA ILE A 700 27.34 22.77 -53.52
C ILE A 700 26.85 23.10 -52.11
N ILE A 701 26.64 22.07 -51.27
CA ILE A 701 26.20 22.24 -49.89
C ILE A 701 27.26 22.98 -49.07
N LEU A 702 28.54 22.61 -49.21
CA LEU A 702 29.66 23.25 -48.53
C LEU A 702 29.76 24.74 -48.89
N GLU A 703 29.63 25.09 -50.17
CA GLU A 703 29.65 26.49 -50.61
C GLU A 703 28.48 27.28 -50.00
N SER A 704 27.28 26.70 -49.91
CA SER A 704 26.10 27.35 -49.32
C SER A 704 26.23 27.61 -47.80
N LEU A 705 27.07 26.83 -47.11
CA LEU A 705 27.28 26.85 -45.66
C LEU A 705 28.62 27.47 -45.25
N LYS A 706 29.38 28.07 -46.17
CA LYS A 706 30.71 28.65 -45.87
C LYS A 706 30.72 29.70 -44.75
N ASP A 707 29.59 30.40 -44.57
CA ASP A 707 29.43 31.46 -43.57
C ASP A 707 28.88 30.93 -42.22
N GLU A 708 28.48 29.66 -42.16
CA GLU A 708 27.94 29.03 -40.95
C GLU A 708 29.06 28.50 -40.04
N LYS A 709 28.94 28.77 -38.74
CA LYS A 709 29.92 28.33 -37.72
C LYS A 709 29.39 27.14 -36.91
N ASP A 710 30.30 26.44 -36.25
CA ASP A 710 30.02 25.33 -35.32
C ASP A 710 29.27 24.16 -35.98
N ILE A 711 29.63 23.85 -37.23
CA ILE A 711 29.16 22.69 -37.99
C ILE A 711 30.29 21.67 -38.13
N ILE A 712 30.00 20.40 -37.87
CA ILE A 712 30.90 19.26 -38.11
C ILE A 712 30.43 18.54 -39.38
N PHE A 713 31.27 18.52 -40.41
CA PHE A 713 31.00 17.79 -41.63
C PHE A 713 31.54 16.36 -41.56
N VAL A 714 30.69 15.39 -41.84
CA VAL A 714 31.01 13.95 -41.93
C VAL A 714 30.76 13.51 -43.36
N TYR A 715 31.63 12.69 -43.93
CA TYR A 715 31.54 12.32 -45.35
C TYR A 715 31.20 10.84 -45.51
N ASN A 716 30.08 10.56 -46.18
CA ASN A 716 29.76 9.22 -46.66
C ASN A 716 30.18 9.08 -48.13
N ASN A 717 31.35 8.49 -48.37
CA ASN A 717 31.86 8.29 -49.73
C ASN A 717 31.16 7.16 -50.50
N ASN A 718 30.36 6.33 -49.82
CA ASN A 718 29.64 5.19 -50.40
C ASN A 718 28.13 5.44 -50.47
N TYR A 719 27.70 6.71 -50.50
CA TYR A 719 26.30 7.12 -50.45
C TYR A 719 25.41 6.44 -51.51
N ASN A 720 25.98 6.03 -52.64
CA ASN A 720 25.28 5.34 -53.74
C ASN A 720 25.02 3.84 -53.47
N LEU A 721 25.78 3.23 -52.56
CA LEU A 721 25.69 1.81 -52.19
C LEU A 721 24.99 1.61 -50.83
N THR A 722 24.96 2.66 -50.01
CA THR A 722 24.50 2.61 -48.61
C THR A 722 23.20 3.39 -48.41
N ALA A 723 22.51 3.20 -47.29
CA ALA A 723 21.31 3.97 -46.93
C ALA A 723 21.47 4.77 -45.62
N SER A 724 20.37 5.27 -45.03
CA SER A 724 20.41 6.29 -43.96
C SER A 724 21.13 5.80 -42.69
N MET A 725 21.10 4.50 -42.37
CA MET A 725 21.76 3.95 -41.18
C MET A 725 23.29 4.04 -41.23
N GLU A 726 23.91 3.83 -42.40
CA GLU A 726 25.37 3.98 -42.55
C GLU A 726 25.77 5.44 -42.32
N SER A 727 24.97 6.38 -42.82
CA SER A 727 25.21 7.81 -42.61
C SER A 727 25.13 8.17 -41.11
N LEU A 728 24.16 7.62 -40.39
CA LEU A 728 24.07 7.77 -38.93
C LEU A 728 25.25 7.10 -38.19
N ALA A 729 25.70 5.92 -38.64
CA ALA A 729 26.84 5.23 -38.05
C ALA A 729 28.15 6.02 -38.21
N LEU A 730 28.35 6.68 -39.36
CA LEU A 730 29.48 7.59 -39.56
C LEU A 730 29.39 8.82 -38.63
N ALA A 731 28.19 9.41 -38.48
CA ALA A 731 27.96 10.54 -37.59
C ALA A 731 28.16 10.18 -36.11
N SER A 732 27.85 8.93 -35.71
CA SER A 732 27.91 8.47 -34.32
C SER A 732 29.24 8.72 -33.62
N LYS A 733 30.36 8.74 -34.38
CA LYS A 733 31.72 9.03 -33.88
C LYS A 733 31.90 10.45 -33.35
N HIS A 734 30.97 11.36 -33.66
CA HIS A 734 31.02 12.77 -33.29
C HIS A 734 29.89 13.17 -32.30
N ILE A 735 29.06 12.20 -31.90
CA ILE A 735 27.93 12.38 -30.98
C ILE A 735 28.35 11.88 -29.59
N GLU A 736 28.16 12.69 -28.57
CA GLU A 736 28.53 12.37 -27.18
C GLU A 736 27.38 12.65 -26.18
N GLU A 737 26.26 13.18 -26.68
CA GLU A 737 25.10 13.60 -25.90
C GLU A 737 23.80 13.29 -26.65
N ASP A 738 22.66 13.56 -26.01
CA ASP A 738 21.36 13.49 -26.66
C ASP A 738 21.28 14.50 -27.81
N PHE A 739 20.61 14.11 -28.89
CA PHE A 739 20.58 14.90 -30.11
C PHE A 739 19.24 14.78 -30.82
N ILE A 740 18.98 15.72 -31.73
CA ILE A 740 17.92 15.57 -32.73
C ILE A 740 18.51 15.01 -34.01
N LEU A 741 17.90 13.98 -34.56
CA LEU A 741 18.19 13.46 -35.89
C LEU A 741 17.12 13.94 -36.87
N ILE A 742 17.56 14.44 -38.03
CA ILE A 742 16.72 14.96 -39.11
C ILE A 742 17.24 14.40 -40.45
N GLU A 743 16.32 14.00 -41.32
CA GLU A 743 16.62 13.70 -42.71
C GLU A 743 16.81 14.98 -43.53
N GLY A 744 17.84 14.99 -44.38
CA GLY A 744 18.26 16.18 -45.13
C GLY A 744 17.28 16.62 -46.21
N GLU A 745 16.27 15.80 -46.54
CA GLU A 745 15.29 16.06 -47.59
C GLU A 745 13.95 16.62 -47.09
N LEU A 746 13.86 16.89 -45.79
CA LEU A 746 12.64 17.36 -45.15
C LEU A 746 12.56 18.89 -45.12
N PHE A 747 11.40 19.40 -45.52
CA PHE A 747 10.91 20.71 -45.11
C PHE A 747 9.91 20.56 -43.96
N PHE A 748 10.03 21.39 -42.92
CA PHE A 748 9.11 21.37 -41.76
C PHE A 748 8.97 22.75 -41.13
N GLU A 749 7.83 23.05 -40.52
CA GLU A 749 7.61 24.29 -39.74
C GLU A 749 8.32 24.26 -38.37
N ASN A 750 8.59 25.44 -37.80
CA ASN A 750 9.34 25.56 -36.54
C ASN A 750 8.65 24.86 -35.34
N ARG A 751 7.32 24.67 -35.41
CA ARG A 751 6.53 23.98 -34.39
C ARG A 751 6.99 22.53 -34.16
N ALA A 752 7.43 21.85 -35.23
CA ALA A 752 7.97 20.48 -35.16
C ALA A 752 9.10 20.36 -34.12
N LEU A 753 10.10 21.24 -34.21
CA LEU A 753 11.26 21.23 -33.31
C LEU A 753 10.89 21.72 -31.91
N LYS A 754 10.06 22.77 -31.82
CA LYS A 754 9.70 23.36 -30.53
C LYS A 754 8.99 22.34 -29.62
N GLU A 755 7.95 21.70 -30.12
CA GLU A 755 7.19 20.73 -29.32
C GLU A 755 7.99 19.46 -29.04
N LEU A 756 8.79 18.98 -30.01
CA LEU A 756 9.65 17.81 -29.83
C LEU A 756 10.78 18.06 -28.81
N LEU A 757 11.33 19.28 -28.74
CA LEU A 757 12.34 19.63 -27.74
C LEU A 757 11.73 19.82 -26.35
N GLU A 758 10.50 20.32 -26.25
CA GLU A 758 9.79 20.57 -24.99
C GLU A 758 9.29 19.28 -24.29
N ILE A 759 9.07 18.18 -25.03
CA ILE A 759 8.61 16.92 -24.43
C ILE A 759 9.63 16.34 -23.44
N GLU A 760 9.16 15.87 -22.28
CA GLU A 760 10.03 15.25 -21.25
C GLU A 760 10.65 13.92 -21.69
N LYS A 761 10.08 13.27 -22.72
CA LYS A 761 10.57 12.02 -23.27
C LYS A 761 11.90 12.24 -24.00
N ARG A 762 12.92 11.48 -23.61
CA ARG A 762 14.27 11.56 -24.22
C ARG A 762 14.36 10.92 -25.59
N ASP A 763 13.61 9.83 -25.80
CA ASP A 763 13.57 9.05 -27.03
C ASP A 763 12.17 9.18 -27.64
N CYS A 764 12.03 10.03 -28.65
CA CYS A 764 10.72 10.39 -29.18
C CYS A 764 10.74 10.63 -30.69
N ILE A 765 9.91 9.89 -31.43
CA ILE A 765 9.66 10.12 -32.86
C ILE A 765 8.55 11.16 -33.05
N LEU A 766 8.67 11.96 -34.10
CA LEU A 766 7.63 12.91 -34.48
C LEU A 766 6.67 12.28 -35.50
N LEU A 767 5.38 12.33 -35.18
CA LEU A 767 4.28 11.89 -36.04
C LEU A 767 3.38 13.06 -36.42
N THR A 768 2.68 12.91 -37.53
CA THR A 768 1.59 13.81 -37.92
C THR A 768 0.51 13.07 -38.71
N ASN A 769 -0.48 13.83 -39.17
CA ASN A 769 -1.56 13.33 -40.02
C ASN A 769 -0.99 12.87 -41.36
N ARG A 770 -1.64 11.85 -41.95
CA ARG A 770 -1.24 11.30 -43.24
C ARG A 770 -1.23 12.37 -44.33
N SER A 771 -0.17 12.40 -45.11
CA SER A 771 0.08 13.28 -46.24
C SER A 771 -0.67 12.83 -47.51
N GLU A 772 -1.01 11.53 -47.60
CA GLU A 772 -1.57 10.89 -48.79
C GLU A 772 -0.67 10.99 -50.03
N SER A 773 0.65 11.08 -49.84
CA SER A 773 1.65 11.19 -50.91
C SER A 773 1.90 9.89 -51.69
N GLY A 774 1.58 8.73 -51.11
CA GLY A 774 1.81 7.41 -51.70
C GLY A 774 3.14 6.74 -51.32
N ASP A 775 3.99 7.43 -50.56
CA ASP A 775 5.27 6.95 -50.03
C ASP A 775 5.36 7.05 -48.50
N GLU A 776 4.21 7.22 -47.84
CA GLU A 776 4.11 7.47 -46.40
C GLU A 776 4.78 6.37 -45.56
N GLU A 777 5.46 6.78 -44.49
CA GLU A 777 5.95 5.85 -43.47
C GLU A 777 4.95 5.74 -42.32
N PHE A 778 4.15 4.67 -42.34
CA PHE A 778 3.10 4.45 -41.35
C PHE A 778 3.66 4.03 -40.00
N VAL A 779 3.03 4.53 -38.93
CA VAL A 779 3.36 4.15 -37.55
C VAL A 779 2.13 3.62 -36.83
N GLN A 780 2.34 2.54 -36.07
CA GLN A 780 1.41 2.04 -35.07
C GLN A 780 2.07 2.08 -33.70
N LEU A 781 1.37 2.61 -32.72
CA LEU A 781 1.75 2.67 -31.32
C LEU A 781 1.08 1.56 -30.52
N LYS A 782 1.69 1.14 -29.42
CA LYS A 782 1.06 0.32 -28.37
C LYS A 782 1.45 0.92 -27.03
N ASN A 783 0.46 1.32 -26.22
CA ASN A 783 0.66 2.03 -24.94
C ASN A 783 1.56 3.28 -25.07
N ASP A 784 1.33 4.11 -26.09
CA ASP A 784 2.10 5.33 -26.41
C ASP A 784 3.57 5.12 -26.82
N TYR A 785 3.97 3.88 -27.14
CA TYR A 785 5.31 3.56 -27.63
C TYR A 785 5.26 2.93 -29.03
N LEU A 786 6.31 3.16 -29.82
CA LEU A 786 6.50 2.64 -31.18
C LEU A 786 6.32 1.12 -31.23
N PHE A 787 5.34 0.62 -31.99
CA PHE A 787 5.04 -0.82 -32.10
C PHE A 787 5.30 -1.38 -33.49
N LYS A 788 4.91 -0.66 -34.55
CA LYS A 788 5.27 -0.95 -35.96
C LYS A 788 5.61 0.35 -36.68
N LEU A 789 6.50 0.23 -37.65
CA LEU A 789 6.94 1.30 -38.54
C LEU A 789 7.25 0.71 -39.92
N GLY A 790 6.88 1.41 -40.99
CA GLY A 790 7.17 1.00 -42.36
C GLY A 790 6.15 1.50 -43.40
N LYS A 791 6.49 1.31 -44.68
CA LYS A 791 5.75 1.87 -45.82
C LYS A 791 4.60 1.00 -46.35
N ASP A 792 4.54 -0.28 -45.98
CA ASP A 792 3.48 -1.19 -46.42
C ASP A 792 2.29 -1.15 -45.46
N ILE A 793 1.23 -0.43 -45.85
CA ILE A 793 0.01 -0.26 -45.07
C ILE A 793 -0.65 -1.59 -44.66
N HIS A 794 -0.46 -2.66 -45.44
CA HIS A 794 -1.06 -3.97 -45.16
C HIS A 794 -0.42 -4.68 -43.97
N GLN A 795 0.72 -4.19 -43.48
CA GLN A 795 1.38 -4.73 -42.29
C GLN A 795 0.79 -4.19 -40.98
N PHE A 796 -0.11 -3.22 -41.03
CA PHE A 796 -0.62 -2.48 -39.87
C PHE A 796 -2.02 -2.93 -39.47
N ASN A 797 -2.28 -3.02 -38.16
CA ASN A 797 -3.63 -3.29 -37.65
C ASN A 797 -4.42 -1.98 -37.45
N ARG A 798 -3.70 -0.88 -37.25
CA ARG A 798 -4.20 0.49 -37.17
C ARG A 798 -3.06 1.44 -37.54
N ILE A 799 -3.40 2.67 -37.91
CA ILE A 799 -2.42 3.71 -38.23
C ILE A 799 -2.65 4.83 -37.22
N ASP A 800 -1.63 5.10 -36.40
CA ASP A 800 -1.65 6.13 -35.36
C ASP A 800 -1.04 7.46 -35.87
N GLY A 801 -0.30 7.43 -36.97
CA GLY A 801 0.24 8.61 -37.66
C GLY A 801 1.24 8.24 -38.77
N GLU A 802 1.75 9.26 -39.45
CA GLU A 802 2.87 9.17 -40.39
C GLU A 802 4.14 9.70 -39.73
N PHE A 803 5.26 8.98 -39.90
CA PHE A 803 6.56 9.38 -39.39
C PHE A 803 7.15 10.49 -40.25
N VAL A 804 7.56 11.59 -39.61
CA VAL A 804 8.01 12.82 -40.29
C VAL A 804 9.50 12.78 -40.65
N GLY A 805 10.28 11.79 -40.16
CA GLY A 805 11.74 11.75 -40.32
C GLY A 805 12.52 12.67 -39.36
N ILE A 806 11.87 13.11 -38.28
CA ILE A 806 12.49 13.86 -37.16
C ILE A 806 12.35 13.06 -35.87
N ILE A 807 13.47 12.85 -35.17
CA ILE A 807 13.50 12.09 -33.92
C ILE A 807 14.44 12.73 -32.90
N LYS A 808 13.98 12.79 -31.64
CA LYS A 808 14.79 13.10 -30.47
C LYS A 808 15.38 11.80 -29.93
N VAL A 809 16.71 11.70 -29.91
CA VAL A 809 17.44 10.46 -29.64
C VAL A 809 18.37 10.66 -28.46
N SER A 810 18.25 9.81 -27.43
CA SER A 810 19.23 9.78 -26.37
C SER A 810 20.54 9.13 -26.84
N TYR A 811 21.66 9.55 -26.25
CA TYR A 811 22.95 8.89 -26.51
C TYR A 811 22.87 7.38 -26.25
N LYS A 812 22.03 6.96 -25.29
CA LYS A 812 21.85 5.55 -24.95
C LYS A 812 21.07 4.78 -26.02
N LEU A 813 20.03 5.38 -26.63
CA LEU A 813 19.33 4.79 -27.76
C LEU A 813 20.28 4.62 -28.95
N LEU A 814 21.10 5.63 -29.24
CA LEU A 814 22.13 5.52 -30.29
C LEU A 814 23.11 4.35 -30.02
N ASP A 815 23.62 4.20 -28.79
CA ASP A 815 24.48 3.05 -28.41
C ASP A 815 23.79 1.70 -28.65
N LEU A 816 22.50 1.59 -28.35
CA LEU A 816 21.71 0.38 -28.62
C LEU A 816 21.54 0.13 -30.12
N MET A 817 21.22 1.17 -30.89
CA MET A 817 21.10 1.07 -32.36
C MET A 817 22.43 0.67 -33.00
N MET A 818 23.57 1.22 -32.54
CA MET A 818 24.90 0.85 -33.03
C MET A 818 25.25 -0.60 -32.70
N LYS A 819 24.82 -1.11 -31.54
CA LYS A 819 25.01 -2.52 -31.17
C LYS A 819 24.24 -3.46 -32.06
N GLU A 820 22.97 -3.14 -32.34
CA GLU A 820 22.13 -3.91 -33.26
C GLU A 820 22.72 -3.88 -34.68
N TYR A 821 23.22 -2.71 -35.10
CA TYR A 821 23.82 -2.53 -36.42
C TYR A 821 25.18 -3.22 -36.60
N LYS A 822 25.90 -3.52 -35.51
CA LYS A 822 27.28 -4.06 -35.57
C LYS A 822 27.39 -5.35 -36.38
N GLU A 823 26.35 -6.18 -36.37
CA GLU A 823 26.32 -7.47 -37.08
C GLU A 823 25.59 -7.38 -38.44
N ASN A 824 25.13 -6.19 -38.84
CA ASN A 824 24.40 -5.99 -40.07
C ASN A 824 25.31 -6.13 -41.31
N ILE A 825 24.83 -6.89 -42.29
CA ILE A 825 25.47 -7.06 -43.60
C ILE A 825 24.68 -6.38 -44.74
N ASN A 826 23.47 -5.89 -44.47
CA ASN A 826 22.65 -5.19 -45.46
C ASN A 826 23.04 -3.72 -45.57
N LEU A 827 23.77 -3.35 -46.62
CA LEU A 827 24.22 -1.97 -46.85
C LEU A 827 23.07 -0.99 -47.10
N ARG A 828 21.89 -1.47 -47.52
CA ARG A 828 20.71 -0.65 -47.85
C ARG A 828 19.73 -0.48 -46.68
N LEU A 829 20.19 -0.71 -45.45
CA LEU A 829 19.35 -0.60 -44.26
C LEU A 829 19.17 0.86 -43.84
N ASN A 830 17.92 1.29 -43.65
CA ASN A 830 17.60 2.60 -43.09
C ASN A 830 17.54 2.55 -41.56
N TYR A 831 17.74 3.69 -40.89
CA TYR A 831 17.87 3.74 -39.42
C TYR A 831 16.54 3.46 -38.70
N GLU A 832 15.40 3.67 -39.34
CA GLU A 832 14.06 3.52 -38.77
C GLU A 832 13.75 2.04 -38.52
N TYR A 833 14.30 1.12 -39.32
CA TYR A 833 14.20 -0.31 -39.08
C TYR A 833 15.03 -0.77 -37.88
N ILE A 834 16.25 -0.25 -37.73
CA ILE A 834 17.05 -0.53 -36.52
C ILE A 834 16.39 0.08 -35.28
N LEU A 835 15.83 1.29 -35.41
CA LEU A 835 15.03 1.91 -34.35
C LEU A 835 13.83 1.03 -33.98
N LEU A 836 13.14 0.46 -34.97
CA LEU A 836 12.04 -0.47 -34.75
C LEU A 836 12.52 -1.73 -34.02
N ASP A 837 13.64 -2.33 -34.41
CA ASP A 837 14.20 -3.52 -33.76
C ASP A 837 14.58 -3.25 -32.30
N VAL A 838 15.24 -2.12 -32.02
CA VAL A 838 15.53 -1.70 -30.64
C VAL A 838 14.23 -1.44 -29.85
N SER A 839 13.22 -0.82 -30.47
CA SER A 839 11.95 -0.52 -29.80
C SER A 839 11.10 -1.75 -29.44
N ARG A 840 11.44 -2.94 -29.94
CA ARG A 840 10.81 -4.21 -29.50
C ARG A 840 11.06 -4.51 -28.04
N ASN A 841 12.26 -4.17 -27.56
CA ASN A 841 12.70 -4.41 -26.18
C ASN A 841 12.64 -3.16 -25.31
N PHE A 842 12.68 -1.99 -25.94
CA PHE A 842 12.82 -0.71 -25.27
C PHE A 842 11.71 0.27 -25.65
N ARG A 843 11.36 1.15 -24.73
CA ARG A 843 10.33 2.18 -24.93
C ARG A 843 10.88 3.34 -25.75
N VAL A 844 10.36 3.52 -26.97
CA VAL A 844 10.53 4.72 -27.80
C VAL A 844 9.17 5.37 -27.94
N SER A 845 9.02 6.60 -27.43
CA SER A 845 7.74 7.33 -27.43
C SER A 845 7.46 7.97 -28.79
N ALA A 846 6.23 8.41 -29.01
CA ALA A 846 5.86 9.21 -30.17
C ALA A 846 5.13 10.49 -29.74
N LEU A 847 5.42 11.59 -30.42
CA LEU A 847 4.71 12.86 -30.31
C LEU A 847 3.93 13.06 -31.60
N ASN A 848 2.60 13.14 -31.52
CA ASN A 848 1.76 13.43 -32.67
C ASN A 848 1.38 14.92 -32.68
N ILE A 849 1.80 15.65 -33.73
CA ILE A 849 1.42 17.05 -33.96
C ILE A 849 0.44 17.09 -35.12
N GLU A 850 -0.83 17.39 -34.83
CA GLU A 850 -1.85 17.51 -35.86
C GLU A 850 -1.62 18.72 -36.77
N ASN A 851 -1.90 18.54 -38.07
CA ASN A 851 -1.80 19.57 -39.11
C ASN A 851 -0.42 20.23 -39.19
N LEU A 852 0.65 19.46 -39.03
CA LEU A 852 2.01 19.95 -39.18
C LEU A 852 2.25 20.37 -40.64
N ILE A 853 2.82 21.55 -40.86
CA ILE A 853 3.26 21.96 -42.21
C ILE A 853 4.63 21.34 -42.46
N TRP A 854 4.69 20.32 -43.31
CA TRP A 854 5.92 19.61 -43.66
C TRP A 854 5.83 18.98 -45.06
N GLY A 855 6.96 18.46 -45.57
CA GLY A 855 7.01 17.64 -46.77
C GLY A 855 8.43 17.12 -47.06
N GLU A 856 8.51 15.94 -47.67
CA GLU A 856 9.75 15.29 -48.14
C GLU A 856 10.00 15.61 -49.62
N ILE A 857 11.28 15.65 -50.06
CA ILE A 857 11.66 15.92 -51.45
C ILE A 857 12.45 14.76 -52.05
N ASP A 858 11.75 13.79 -52.63
CA ASP A 858 12.36 12.73 -53.45
C ASP A 858 12.39 13.06 -54.95
N ASN A 859 11.43 13.86 -55.42
CA ASN A 859 11.24 14.16 -56.83
C ASN A 859 10.83 15.63 -57.10
N LYS A 860 10.79 16.02 -58.38
CA LYS A 860 10.43 17.38 -58.80
C LYS A 860 9.02 17.81 -58.42
N GLU A 861 8.05 16.91 -58.31
CA GLU A 861 6.67 17.25 -57.94
C GLU A 861 6.58 17.60 -56.45
N GLN A 862 7.20 16.79 -55.60
CA GLN A 862 7.35 17.05 -54.17
C GLN A 862 8.13 18.34 -53.89
N TYR A 863 9.19 18.62 -54.66
CA TYR A 863 9.90 19.90 -54.58
C TYR A 863 8.99 21.11 -54.87
N LYS A 864 8.13 21.03 -55.90
CA LYS A 864 7.14 22.09 -56.19
C LYS A 864 6.11 22.22 -55.06
N TYR A 865 5.71 21.11 -54.45
CA TYR A 865 4.82 21.13 -53.29
C TYR A 865 5.47 21.84 -52.11
N VAL A 866 6.74 21.52 -51.79
CA VAL A 866 7.53 22.18 -50.73
C VAL A 866 7.64 23.68 -50.98
N MET A 867 7.94 24.11 -52.21
CA MET A 867 7.96 25.55 -52.56
C MET A 867 6.61 26.23 -52.31
N LYS A 868 5.49 25.56 -52.59
CA LYS A 868 4.14 26.10 -52.36
C LYS A 868 3.82 26.24 -50.86
N ILE A 869 4.20 25.26 -50.03
CA ILE A 869 3.95 25.31 -48.58
C ILE A 869 4.93 26.24 -47.86
N TYR A 870 6.17 26.38 -48.34
CA TYR A 870 7.13 27.34 -47.81
C TYR A 870 6.58 28.77 -47.88
N ASN A 871 6.00 29.15 -49.01
CA ASN A 871 5.41 30.48 -49.20
C ASN A 871 4.18 30.71 -48.31
N LYS A 872 3.42 29.64 -48.00
CA LYS A 872 2.34 29.71 -47.01
C LYS A 872 2.86 29.82 -45.58
N SER A 873 3.97 29.15 -45.24
CA SER A 873 4.54 29.16 -43.90
C SER A 873 5.10 30.54 -43.49
N LYS A 874 5.40 31.43 -44.44
CA LYS A 874 5.78 32.82 -44.16
C LYS A 874 4.60 33.72 -43.78
N LEU A 875 3.36 33.30 -44.04
CA LEU A 875 2.12 34.04 -43.75
C LEU A 875 1.50 33.66 -42.39
N LEU A 876 2.06 32.65 -41.72
CA LEU A 876 1.67 32.11 -40.42
C LEU A 876 2.79 32.38 -39.40
#